data_AF-A0A8H7RRY7-F1
#
_entry.id   AF-A0A8H7RRY7-F1
#
_cell.length_a   1.000
_cell.length_b   1.000
_cell.length_c   1.000
_cell.angle_alpha   90.00
_cell.angle_beta   90.00
_cell.angle_gamma   90.00
#
_symmetry.space_group_name_H-M   'P 1'
#
loop_
_entity.id
_entity.type
_entity.pdbx_description
1 polymer ?
#
loop_
_entity_poly.entity_id
_entity_poly.type
_entity_poly.pdbx_seq_one_letter_code
_entity_poly.pdbx_strand_id
1 'polypeptide(L)'
;MSVLVPGSQKEKHNLAVDDDQHHPHDYFNNNNNNESTPLLLSSSSSSAPFSTHNQQYSGDNYNEEQSQSQEVITKRRLMGIGLITTILIACLVLVWAAPPSTTETQIYPWLNNRGCGPNGDFDNLGNSFAIEKGKNNTIVSVPGSILSFHTHIGENKDNVVAQGQKIPLTLPKSTGALYLLASSFYGPVPDAETIIQYQDSTTSVSRINVPDWQEGQLNQVLDRTLGIPWKISNGNTGAFYVIPVYIDPSKSVRALQLPNDDRIHVFAIQSLGSIKESKKGGIHIISARPTQLWDDHGRQIVRVRIHNTSPETIKDIQVNIKNGGGQTTIPRLAPGHFTVINVGVPNNQDGKKLITIDATNSESVSFELDLGFVQYESTKTSLQQHQAPQWLEDAKFGIFIHWGLYTVPAWAPVGKEYSEWYWWQMNHDPTKSYHRETYGEQFNYDDFIPKLPSTPDPSKWLNLINKSRARYFVFTTKHHDGFALWNTSVNERSSVHLGPKRDFVDALMTAAKEPAYAHLKRGLYFSLPEWFHPEYNDESLGWHGPPKNPYTGQTIPYTGYNPPIKDFINQIQVPQAMELINQHEPDIFWCDIGGINNSSEWQSPFFNNAASRKRQVSVNDRCGNGISDFTTVEYKPNSNAPSRFWEATRGIDPYSFGYNKATKPDQYAGAQPLLQELVDVVSKGGNLLLNFGPDMNGNVVEPMEKTLIEMGEWIDLVGPECLFNTTRYWVAPSGVEQDKIRLRFTVSENAFYMFALDEPPQGEFTIPIPVPKIESGVATATGIEVPWKINSQGLVVLQISEQVINANKHVWMFKII
;
A
#
# COMPACT_ATOMS: atom_id res chain seq x y z
N MET A 1 70.59 -18.13 33.16
CA MET A 1 70.50 -18.12 31.68
C MET A 1 69.32 -17.21 31.37
N SER A 2 69.49 -15.90 31.15
CA SER A 2 70.53 -15.15 30.41
C SER A 2 70.38 -15.39 28.89
N VAL A 3 70.17 -14.39 28.02
CA VAL A 3 70.07 -12.92 28.25
C VAL A 3 69.49 -12.17 27.01
N LEU A 4 68.88 -10.96 27.19
CA LEU A 4 68.58 -9.90 26.16
C LEU A 4 67.56 -10.22 25.02
N VAL A 5 66.61 -9.38 24.52
CA VAL A 5 66.10 -7.99 24.77
C VAL A 5 67.08 -6.85 24.41
N PRO A 6 66.74 -5.73 23.68
CA PRO A 6 65.43 -5.09 23.36
C PRO A 6 65.19 -4.82 21.83
N GLY A 7 64.18 -4.09 21.33
CA GLY A 7 62.90 -3.60 21.92
C GLY A 7 62.43 -2.18 21.49
N SER A 8 61.13 -2.00 21.21
CA SER A 8 60.35 -0.72 21.11
C SER A 8 60.65 0.23 19.91
N GLN A 9 59.77 1.10 19.37
CA GLN A 9 58.32 1.43 19.52
C GLN A 9 57.71 1.57 18.09
N LYS A 10 56.40 1.76 17.80
CA LYS A 10 55.20 2.19 18.55
C LYS A 10 53.97 1.40 18.10
N GLU A 11 52.98 1.23 18.97
CA GLU A 11 51.68 0.65 18.64
C GLU A 11 50.67 1.71 18.18
N LYS A 12 49.94 1.40 17.10
CA LYS A 12 48.56 1.84 16.81
C LYS A 12 48.07 1.09 15.58
N HIS A 13 47.03 0.27 15.74
CA HIS A 13 45.82 0.23 14.89
C HIS A 13 44.94 -0.95 15.34
N ASN A 14 43.63 -0.73 15.42
CA ASN A 14 42.67 -1.81 15.62
C ASN A 14 42.49 -2.58 14.32
N LEU A 15 42.40 -3.91 14.41
CA LEU A 15 41.89 -4.75 13.32
C LEU A 15 40.37 -4.80 13.41
N ALA A 16 39.69 -4.33 12.37
CA ALA A 16 38.37 -4.82 12.00
C ALA A 16 38.56 -5.84 10.85
N VAL A 17 37.63 -6.78 10.71
CA VAL A 17 37.66 -7.79 9.64
C VAL A 17 36.71 -7.32 8.55
N ASP A 18 37.23 -7.12 7.34
CA ASP A 18 36.40 -6.90 6.15
C ASP A 18 35.70 -8.22 5.77
N ASP A 19 34.41 -8.14 5.42
CA ASP A 19 33.58 -9.26 4.98
C ASP A 19 33.03 -8.96 3.58
N ASP A 20 33.67 -9.56 2.57
CA ASP A 20 33.66 -9.10 1.19
C ASP A 20 32.46 -9.67 0.40
N GLN A 21 31.26 -9.08 0.55
CA GLN A 21 30.06 -9.48 -0.19
C GLN A 21 29.86 -8.63 -1.45
N HIS A 22 30.02 -9.26 -2.62
CA HIS A 22 29.85 -8.61 -3.91
C HIS A 22 28.36 -8.41 -4.27
N HIS A 23 27.96 -7.16 -4.53
CA HIS A 23 26.64 -6.83 -5.07
C HIS A 23 26.57 -7.08 -6.59
N PRO A 24 25.43 -7.55 -7.14
CA PRO A 24 25.08 -7.32 -8.54
C PRO A 24 24.72 -5.84 -8.76
N HIS A 25 25.02 -5.29 -9.94
CA HIS A 25 24.87 -3.86 -10.23
C HIS A 25 23.47 -3.48 -10.73
N ASP A 26 22.72 -2.69 -9.95
CA ASP A 26 21.53 -1.95 -10.42
C ASP A 26 21.97 -0.85 -11.41
N TYR A 27 21.93 -1.14 -12.72
CA TYR A 27 21.94 -0.12 -13.77
C TYR A 27 20.52 0.40 -14.00
N PHE A 28 20.18 1.56 -13.43
CA PHE A 28 19.27 2.58 -14.00
C PHE A 28 19.06 3.73 -13.01
N ASN A 29 19.97 4.72 -13.01
CA ASN A 29 19.74 5.99 -12.34
C ASN A 29 20.56 7.09 -13.03
N ASN A 30 19.90 8.06 -13.65
CA ASN A 30 20.56 9.17 -14.35
C ASN A 30 19.74 10.46 -14.23
N ASN A 31 20.11 11.30 -13.26
CA ASN A 31 19.62 12.67 -13.15
C ASN A 31 20.22 13.54 -14.27
N ASN A 32 19.41 14.04 -15.18
CA ASN A 32 19.84 15.04 -16.16
C ASN A 32 19.58 16.46 -15.65
N ASN A 33 20.61 17.07 -15.09
CA ASN A 33 20.68 18.53 -14.97
C ASN A 33 20.74 19.15 -16.37
N ASN A 34 19.88 20.12 -16.66
CA ASN A 34 19.98 20.95 -17.87
C ASN A 34 20.09 22.42 -17.49
N GLU A 35 21.29 22.98 -17.61
CA GLU A 35 21.47 24.43 -17.71
C GLU A 35 21.01 24.91 -19.10
N SER A 36 20.29 26.02 -19.18
CA SER A 36 19.96 26.65 -20.46
C SER A 36 20.00 28.18 -20.37
N THR A 37 21.07 28.78 -20.88
CA THR A 37 21.14 30.23 -21.13
C THR A 37 20.42 30.59 -22.44
N PRO A 38 19.80 31.78 -22.53
CA PRO A 38 18.90 32.12 -23.63
C PRO A 38 19.61 32.71 -24.86
N LEU A 39 19.03 32.49 -26.05
CA LEU A 39 19.30 33.26 -27.26
C LEU A 39 18.03 33.92 -27.81
N LEU A 40 18.23 35.01 -28.54
CA LEU A 40 17.20 35.98 -28.96
C LEU A 40 16.90 35.92 -30.46
N LEU A 41 15.87 36.67 -30.87
CA LEU A 41 15.48 37.01 -32.27
C LEU A 41 14.74 35.90 -33.04
N SER A 42 13.83 36.20 -33.98
CA SER A 42 12.99 37.40 -34.17
C SER A 42 11.84 37.11 -35.17
N SER A 43 10.76 37.88 -35.07
CA SER A 43 9.57 37.89 -35.95
C SER A 43 9.82 37.93 -37.47
N SER A 44 8.92 37.35 -38.27
CA SER A 44 8.12 38.09 -39.28
C SER A 44 7.05 37.25 -40.03
N SER A 45 5.91 37.91 -40.31
CA SER A 45 4.98 37.87 -41.50
C SER A 45 4.92 36.68 -42.49
N SER A 46 3.84 36.46 -43.27
CA SER A 46 2.39 36.81 -43.22
C SER A 46 1.69 36.30 -44.50
N SER A 47 0.37 36.01 -44.46
CA SER A 47 -0.66 36.26 -45.50
C SER A 47 -1.81 35.23 -45.48
N ALA A 48 -2.99 35.66 -45.95
CA ALA A 48 -4.20 34.85 -46.19
C ALA A 48 -4.67 35.06 -47.65
N PRO A 49 -5.80 34.49 -48.10
CA PRO A 49 -7.01 35.35 -48.15
C PRO A 49 -8.40 34.68 -48.04
N PHE A 50 -9.34 35.38 -47.34
CA PHE A 50 -10.78 35.62 -47.65
C PHE A 50 -11.77 34.43 -47.84
N SER A 51 -13.11 34.55 -47.68
CA SER A 51 -14.08 35.42 -46.95
C SER A 51 -15.50 34.79 -47.17
N THR A 52 -16.71 35.25 -46.78
CA THR A 52 -17.39 36.36 -46.04
C THR A 52 -18.77 35.75 -45.59
N HIS A 53 -19.74 36.30 -44.82
CA HIS A 53 -20.22 37.60 -44.29
C HIS A 53 -20.60 37.42 -42.78
N ASN A 54 -20.95 38.38 -41.91
CA ASN A 54 -21.71 39.65 -41.93
C ASN A 54 -23.26 39.50 -41.99
N GLN A 55 -24.11 40.24 -41.24
CA GLN A 55 -23.88 41.38 -40.31
C GLN A 55 -25.07 41.64 -39.33
N GLN A 56 -24.78 42.23 -38.14
CA GLN A 56 -25.32 43.47 -37.47
C GLN A 56 -26.81 43.91 -37.65
N TYR A 57 -27.48 44.79 -36.87
CA TYR A 57 -27.31 45.67 -35.66
C TYR A 57 -28.76 46.04 -35.18
N SER A 58 -29.18 46.80 -34.14
CA SER A 58 -28.74 47.51 -32.90
C SER A 58 -30.07 47.90 -32.14
N GLY A 59 -30.24 48.67 -31.04
CA GLY A 59 -29.44 49.46 -30.09
C GLY A 59 -30.38 50.37 -29.22
N ASP A 60 -30.05 50.58 -27.94
CA ASP A 60 -30.37 51.63 -26.93
C ASP A 60 -31.78 52.25 -26.61
N ASN A 61 -31.92 52.55 -25.30
CA ASN A 61 -32.58 53.73 -24.64
C ASN A 61 -33.95 53.63 -23.89
N TYR A 62 -34.26 54.70 -23.13
CA TYR A 62 -34.85 54.73 -21.77
C TYR A 62 -36.22 55.46 -21.62
N ASN A 63 -36.81 55.32 -20.41
CA ASN A 63 -37.70 56.25 -19.65
C ASN A 63 -39.25 56.17 -19.70
N GLU A 64 -39.84 56.44 -18.51
CA GLU A 64 -41.21 56.94 -18.19
C GLU A 64 -42.43 55.99 -18.47
N GLU A 65 -43.57 56.00 -17.75
CA GLU A 65 -43.96 56.70 -16.50
C GLU A 65 -45.05 55.97 -15.66
N GLN A 66 -45.30 56.50 -14.45
CA GLN A 66 -46.47 56.44 -13.56
C GLN A 66 -47.62 55.38 -13.68
N SER A 67 -47.85 54.73 -12.52
CA SER A 67 -49.16 54.51 -11.87
C SER A 67 -50.15 53.43 -12.38
N GLN A 68 -50.43 52.46 -11.50
CA GLN A 68 -51.78 52.19 -10.99
C GLN A 68 -51.67 51.57 -9.59
N SER A 69 -52.63 51.84 -8.70
CA SER A 69 -52.57 51.40 -7.30
C SER A 69 -53.97 51.22 -6.70
N GLN A 70 -54.04 50.66 -5.48
CA GLN A 70 -55.24 50.40 -4.66
C GLN A 70 -56.10 49.15 -4.97
N GLU A 71 -55.57 47.94 -4.73
CA GLU A 71 -56.45 46.82 -4.29
C GLU A 71 -55.79 45.76 -3.36
N VAL A 72 -54.76 46.10 -2.58
CA VAL A 72 -54.01 45.11 -1.75
C VAL A 72 -53.82 45.51 -0.28
N ILE A 73 -54.86 46.05 0.38
CA ILE A 73 -54.81 46.43 1.81
C ILE A 73 -56.00 45.86 2.62
N THR A 74 -56.31 44.57 2.49
CA THR A 74 -57.27 43.89 3.40
C THR A 74 -57.00 42.40 3.69
N LYS A 75 -55.87 41.82 3.24
CA LYS A 75 -55.53 40.39 3.49
C LYS A 75 -54.23 40.14 4.28
N ARG A 76 -53.56 41.17 4.82
CA ARG A 76 -52.27 41.03 5.54
C ARG A 76 -52.32 41.01 7.08
N ARG A 77 -53.50 40.98 7.72
CA ARG A 77 -53.63 40.99 9.20
C ARG A 77 -53.98 39.66 9.89
N LEU A 78 -54.14 38.55 9.15
CA LEU A 78 -54.45 37.22 9.72
C LEU A 78 -53.35 36.15 9.59
N MET A 79 -52.28 36.40 8.82
CA MET A 79 -51.12 35.49 8.73
C MET A 79 -50.00 35.79 9.74
N GLY A 80 -50.11 36.86 10.53
CA GLY A 80 -49.05 37.32 11.43
C GLY A 80 -48.85 36.53 12.73
N ILE A 81 -49.75 35.59 13.06
CA ILE A 81 -49.75 34.88 14.35
C ILE A 81 -49.35 33.40 14.19
N GLY A 82 -49.66 32.77 13.05
CA GLY A 82 -49.35 31.35 12.80
C GLY A 82 -47.90 31.04 12.44
N LEU A 83 -47.08 32.03 12.08
CA LEU A 83 -45.70 31.81 11.63
C LEU A 83 -44.69 31.73 12.79
N ILE A 84 -44.98 32.41 13.90
CA ILE A 84 -44.03 32.56 15.03
C ILE A 84 -43.90 31.24 15.81
N THR A 85 -44.99 30.49 15.98
CA THR A 85 -44.98 29.20 16.70
C THR A 85 -44.18 28.13 15.96
N THR A 86 -44.25 28.08 14.63
CA THR A 86 -43.53 27.09 13.81
C THR A 86 -42.02 27.33 13.82
N ILE A 87 -41.60 28.60 13.79
CA ILE A 87 -40.17 28.98 13.85
C ILE A 87 -39.57 28.63 15.23
N LEU A 88 -40.32 28.83 16.32
CA LEU A 88 -39.87 28.48 17.67
C LEU A 88 -39.75 26.96 17.91
N ILE A 89 -40.52 26.12 17.19
CA ILE A 89 -40.38 24.66 17.25
C ILE A 89 -39.21 24.17 16.39
N ALA A 90 -38.91 24.85 15.27
CA ALA A 90 -37.73 24.54 14.44
C ALA A 90 -36.38 24.90 15.13
N CYS A 91 -36.39 25.77 16.14
CA CYS A 91 -35.19 26.16 16.89
C CYS A 91 -34.89 25.27 18.12
N LEU A 92 -35.60 24.15 18.32
CA LEU A 92 -35.39 23.26 19.45
C LEU A 92 -34.77 21.91 19.02
N VAL A 93 -33.53 21.69 19.45
CA VAL A 93 -32.80 20.42 19.38
C VAL A 93 -32.38 19.95 17.98
N LEU A 94 -31.81 20.86 17.18
CA LEU A 94 -30.46 20.58 16.65
C LEU A 94 -29.44 21.12 17.66
N VAL A 95 -29.22 20.37 18.74
CA VAL A 95 -28.03 20.55 19.57
C VAL A 95 -26.86 20.08 18.73
N TRP A 96 -26.14 21.02 18.14
CA TRP A 96 -24.80 20.77 17.63
C TRP A 96 -23.99 20.24 18.80
N ALA A 97 -23.54 18.98 18.70
CA ALA A 97 -22.39 18.56 19.49
C ALA A 97 -21.24 19.49 19.06
N ALA A 98 -20.81 20.36 19.98
CA ALA A 98 -19.57 21.10 19.76
C ALA A 98 -18.45 20.07 19.53
N PRO A 99 -17.54 20.27 18.56
CA PRO A 99 -16.45 19.33 18.35
C PRO A 99 -15.70 19.11 19.68
N PRO A 100 -15.31 17.86 20.01
CA PRO A 100 -14.76 17.53 21.31
C PRO A 100 -13.55 18.41 21.59
N SER A 101 -13.50 19.01 22.79
CA SER A 101 -12.56 20.07 23.10
C SER A 101 -11.10 19.62 22.92
N THR A 102 -10.45 20.10 21.86
CA THR A 102 -9.05 19.80 21.57
C THR A 102 -8.13 20.62 22.48
N THR A 103 -6.93 20.11 22.78
CA THR A 103 -5.88 20.88 23.45
C THR A 103 -4.62 20.87 22.60
N GLU A 104 -4.27 22.04 22.08
CA GLU A 104 -3.06 22.30 21.31
C GLU A 104 -1.83 22.32 22.22
N THR A 105 -0.70 21.83 21.73
CA THR A 105 0.62 22.03 22.34
C THR A 105 1.34 23.17 21.63
N GLN A 106 1.69 24.21 22.39
CA GLN A 106 2.42 25.37 21.89
C GLN A 106 3.87 25.01 21.56
N ILE A 107 4.18 24.80 20.27
CA ILE A 107 5.52 24.42 19.79
C ILE A 107 6.44 25.59 19.40
N TYR A 108 5.94 26.84 19.45
CA TYR A 108 6.68 28.05 19.04
C TYR A 108 8.14 28.13 19.56
N PRO A 109 8.47 27.81 20.83
CA PRO A 109 9.85 27.88 21.33
C PRO A 109 10.85 26.92 20.66
N TRP A 110 10.39 25.91 19.92
CA TRP A 110 11.23 24.90 19.25
C TRP A 110 11.31 25.07 17.73
N LEU A 111 10.60 26.06 17.15
CA LEU A 111 10.63 26.31 15.71
C LEU A 111 12.06 26.64 15.25
N ASN A 112 12.62 25.78 14.41
CA ASN A 112 14.00 25.88 13.92
C ASN A 112 14.08 26.10 12.40
N ASN A 113 13.05 25.73 11.62
CA ASN A 113 13.04 25.86 10.15
C ASN A 113 11.81 26.62 9.61
N ARG A 114 11.86 26.97 8.30
CA ARG A 114 10.78 27.55 7.50
C ARG A 114 10.43 26.62 6.33
N GLY A 115 9.58 25.63 6.57
CA GLY A 115 9.13 24.67 5.57
C GLY A 115 8.09 25.22 4.58
N CYS A 116 7.54 26.42 4.80
CA CYS A 116 6.48 26.99 3.96
C CYS A 116 6.75 28.42 3.45
N GLY A 117 6.15 28.71 2.29
CA GLY A 117 6.04 30.03 1.70
C GLY A 117 7.26 30.49 0.88
N PRO A 118 7.25 31.75 0.38
CA PRO A 118 8.33 32.28 -0.43
C PRO A 118 9.66 32.33 0.35
N ASN A 119 10.71 31.74 -0.22
CA ASN A 119 12.02 31.54 0.44
C ASN A 119 11.94 30.64 1.70
N GLY A 120 10.91 29.79 1.80
CA GLY A 120 10.94 28.60 2.66
C GLY A 120 11.73 27.48 1.98
N ASP A 121 12.32 26.62 2.80
CA ASP A 121 13.08 25.44 2.41
C ASP A 121 12.64 24.27 3.29
N PHE A 122 12.07 23.23 2.67
CA PHE A 122 11.56 22.04 3.33
C PHE A 122 12.47 20.84 3.12
N ASP A 123 13.16 20.75 1.99
CA ASP A 123 13.97 19.60 1.58
C ASP A 123 15.49 19.85 1.55
N ASN A 124 15.92 21.06 1.97
CA ASN A 124 17.28 21.57 1.84
C ASN A 124 17.73 21.73 0.37
N LEU A 125 16.77 21.79 -0.56
CA LEU A 125 16.97 22.09 -1.99
C LEU A 125 16.21 23.36 -2.42
N GLY A 126 15.58 24.07 -1.48
CA GLY A 126 14.78 25.26 -1.74
C GLY A 126 13.35 24.99 -2.22
N ASN A 127 12.87 23.73 -2.20
CA ASN A 127 11.46 23.45 -2.39
C ASN A 127 10.73 23.59 -1.05
N SER A 128 9.48 24.05 -1.07
CA SER A 128 8.70 24.27 0.16
C SER A 128 7.20 24.22 -0.10
N PHE A 129 6.40 24.04 0.96
CA PHE A 129 4.95 24.10 0.84
C PHE A 129 4.50 25.54 0.51
N ALA A 130 3.88 25.74 -0.64
CA ALA A 130 3.43 27.04 -1.12
C ALA A 130 2.32 27.61 -0.22
N ILE A 131 2.28 28.95 -0.08
CA ILE A 131 1.24 29.64 0.69
C ILE A 131 0.44 30.55 -0.25
N GLU A 132 -0.87 30.36 -0.26
CA GLU A 132 -1.77 31.23 -1.01
C GLU A 132 -1.79 32.66 -0.45
N LYS A 133 -1.66 33.64 -1.35
CA LYS A 133 -1.56 35.06 -1.01
C LYS A 133 -2.83 35.54 -0.29
N GLY A 134 -2.71 35.84 1.01
CA GLY A 134 -3.81 36.29 1.87
C GLY A 134 -4.44 35.20 2.74
N LYS A 135 -4.03 33.94 2.62
CA LYS A 135 -4.38 32.88 3.58
C LYS A 135 -3.25 32.72 4.62
N ASN A 136 -3.41 33.37 5.78
CA ASN A 136 -2.66 32.95 6.96
C ASN A 136 -3.25 31.60 7.42
N ASN A 137 -2.51 30.51 7.23
CA ASN A 137 -3.00 29.16 7.52
C ASN A 137 -2.86 28.79 9.01
N THR A 138 -3.20 29.76 9.87
CA THR A 138 -3.13 29.63 11.33
C THR A 138 -4.04 28.52 11.87
N ILE A 139 -5.00 28.05 11.07
CA ILE A 139 -5.70 26.78 11.27
C ILE A 139 -5.66 25.97 9.97
N VAL A 140 -5.20 24.71 10.05
CA VAL A 140 -5.21 23.72 8.97
C VAL A 140 -6.18 22.60 9.35
N SER A 141 -7.28 22.47 8.61
CA SER A 141 -8.31 21.44 8.86
C SER A 141 -8.08 20.19 8.02
N VAL A 142 -8.25 19.01 8.62
CA VAL A 142 -8.09 17.71 7.95
C VAL A 142 -9.40 17.33 7.26
N PRO A 143 -9.42 17.06 5.93
CA PRO A 143 -10.64 16.66 5.23
C PRO A 143 -11.28 15.38 5.82
N GLY A 144 -12.61 15.38 5.95
CA GLY A 144 -13.38 14.23 6.46
C GLY A 144 -13.11 13.88 7.94
N SER A 145 -12.56 14.81 8.74
CA SER A 145 -12.06 14.57 10.09
C SER A 145 -12.49 15.66 11.08
N ILE A 146 -12.48 15.35 12.38
CA ILE A 146 -12.68 16.34 13.46
C ILE A 146 -11.41 17.14 13.79
N LEU A 147 -10.28 16.79 13.18
CA LEU A 147 -8.97 17.38 13.50
C LEU A 147 -8.72 18.66 12.70
N SER A 148 -8.54 19.76 13.41
CA SER A 148 -8.05 21.03 12.88
C SER A 148 -6.88 21.51 13.73
N PHE A 149 -5.70 21.60 13.13
CA PHE A 149 -4.45 22.00 13.77
C PHE A 149 -4.30 23.51 13.74
N HIS A 150 -3.95 24.12 14.87
CA HIS A 150 -3.38 25.45 14.86
C HIS A 150 -1.91 25.37 14.39
N THR A 151 -1.46 26.32 13.57
CA THR A 151 -0.11 26.29 12.97
C THR A 151 0.51 27.69 12.85
N HIS A 152 1.82 27.74 12.64
CA HIS A 152 2.58 28.97 12.33
C HIS A 152 2.86 29.15 10.82
N ILE A 153 2.17 28.40 9.94
CA ILE A 153 2.42 28.40 8.48
C ILE A 153 2.24 29.81 7.89
N GLY A 154 3.36 30.40 7.45
CA GLY A 154 3.44 31.76 6.94
C GLY A 154 4.31 32.72 7.77
N GLU A 155 4.69 32.33 8.98
CA GLU A 155 5.68 33.06 9.79
C GLU A 155 7.12 32.89 9.25
N ASN A 156 8.10 33.51 9.91
CA ASN A 156 9.52 33.42 9.51
C ASN A 156 10.15 32.05 9.81
N LYS A 157 9.55 31.31 10.75
CA LYS A 157 9.77 29.88 11.00
C LYS A 157 8.40 29.29 11.32
N ASP A 158 8.14 28.09 10.82
CA ASP A 158 6.81 27.48 10.85
C ASP A 158 6.82 25.97 11.13
N ASN A 159 8.00 25.34 11.20
CA ASN A 159 8.14 23.93 11.58
C ASN A 159 9.32 23.65 12.53
N VAL A 160 9.24 22.50 13.19
CA VAL A 160 10.32 21.87 13.95
C VAL A 160 10.90 20.72 13.12
N VAL A 161 12.18 20.79 12.79
CA VAL A 161 13.02 19.69 12.28
C VAL A 161 13.39 18.81 13.48
N ALA A 162 13.09 17.51 13.44
CA ALA A 162 13.18 16.63 14.60
C ALA A 162 14.64 16.27 14.97
N GLN A 163 15.11 16.83 16.08
CA GLN A 163 16.49 16.74 16.59
C GLN A 163 16.46 16.36 18.09
N GLY A 164 15.56 15.43 18.46
CA GLY A 164 15.40 14.96 19.84
C GLY A 164 14.80 15.98 20.81
N GLN A 165 14.12 17.02 20.32
CA GLN A 165 13.58 18.08 21.19
C GLN A 165 12.58 17.52 22.20
N LYS A 166 12.72 17.97 23.45
CA LYS A 166 11.78 17.67 24.55
C LYS A 166 10.78 18.83 24.68
N ILE A 167 9.56 18.58 24.25
CA ILE A 167 8.45 19.53 24.27
C ILE A 167 7.59 19.23 25.52
N PRO A 168 7.54 20.12 26.52
CA PRO A 168 6.66 19.97 27.68
C PRO A 168 5.19 19.99 27.25
N LEU A 169 4.37 19.17 27.90
CA LEU A 169 2.97 18.97 27.55
C LEU A 169 2.05 19.25 28.75
N THR A 170 1.01 20.03 28.50
CA THR A 170 -0.07 20.32 29.47
C THR A 170 -1.37 19.77 28.89
N LEU A 171 -1.58 18.45 29.08
CA LEU A 171 -2.75 17.74 28.57
C LEU A 171 -3.78 17.52 29.69
N PRO A 172 -5.08 17.31 29.35
CA PRO A 172 -6.04 16.73 30.27
C PRO A 172 -5.59 15.36 30.82
N LYS A 173 -6.24 14.90 31.89
CA LYS A 173 -6.16 13.49 32.27
C LYS A 173 -6.92 12.64 31.23
N SER A 174 -6.49 11.40 31.03
CA SER A 174 -7.09 10.46 30.06
C SER A 174 -7.01 10.94 28.60
N THR A 175 -5.80 11.29 28.15
CA THR A 175 -5.49 11.47 26.71
C THR A 175 -4.80 10.20 26.20
N GLY A 176 -5.42 9.46 25.28
CA GLY A 176 -4.88 8.20 24.73
C GLY A 176 -3.90 8.35 23.57
N ALA A 177 -3.87 9.50 22.90
CA ALA A 177 -2.89 9.79 21.87
C ALA A 177 -2.70 11.30 21.65
N LEU A 178 -1.52 11.65 21.13
CA LEU A 178 -1.29 12.90 20.42
C LEU A 178 -1.41 12.66 18.92
N TYR A 179 -1.69 13.73 18.19
CA TYR A 179 -1.61 13.78 16.74
C TYR A 179 -0.58 14.85 16.37
N LEU A 180 0.43 14.45 15.58
CA LEU A 180 1.37 15.37 14.97
C LEU A 180 0.84 15.72 13.58
N LEU A 181 0.86 17.01 13.21
CA LEU A 181 0.84 17.41 11.81
C LEU A 181 2.29 17.41 11.34
N ALA A 182 2.69 16.41 10.55
CA ALA A 182 4.07 16.19 10.17
C ALA A 182 4.21 15.72 8.71
N SER A 183 5.42 15.85 8.15
CA SER A 183 5.79 15.27 6.86
C SER A 183 7.30 15.04 6.82
N SER A 184 7.80 14.33 5.81
CA SER A 184 9.24 14.08 5.65
C SER A 184 9.76 14.31 4.23
N PHE A 185 11.08 14.40 4.07
CA PHE A 185 11.77 14.50 2.77
C PHE A 185 12.93 13.48 2.70
N TYR A 186 13.44 13.22 1.49
CA TYR A 186 14.34 12.10 1.19
C TYR A 186 13.75 10.73 1.58
N GLY A 187 12.46 10.54 1.30
CA GLY A 187 11.73 9.30 1.46
C GLY A 187 11.01 9.18 2.81
N PRO A 188 10.07 8.22 2.92
CA PRO A 188 9.30 8.01 4.14
C PRO A 188 10.21 7.52 5.28
N VAL A 189 10.06 8.14 6.45
CA VAL A 189 10.82 7.77 7.65
C VAL A 189 10.04 6.70 8.45
N PRO A 190 10.55 5.46 8.55
CA PRO A 190 9.92 4.40 9.33
C PRO A 190 10.25 4.49 10.82
N ASP A 191 9.40 3.88 11.63
CA ASP A 191 9.69 3.37 12.99
C ASP A 191 10.33 4.36 13.97
N ALA A 192 10.18 5.66 13.69
CA ALA A 192 10.90 6.72 14.38
C ALA A 192 10.46 6.80 15.84
N GLU A 193 11.42 6.66 16.76
CA GLU A 193 11.10 6.60 18.18
C GLU A 193 10.69 7.97 18.73
N THR A 194 9.50 8.02 19.32
CA THR A 194 9.07 9.12 20.19
C THR A 194 8.97 8.64 21.63
N ILE A 195 9.45 9.45 22.58
CA ILE A 195 9.46 9.08 24.01
C ILE A 195 8.47 9.97 24.74
N ILE A 196 7.41 9.35 25.27
CA ILE A 196 6.44 10.00 26.13
C ILE A 196 6.97 9.92 27.56
N GLN A 197 7.05 11.06 28.24
CA GLN A 197 7.49 11.18 29.63
C GLN A 197 6.29 11.50 30.51
N TYR A 198 6.11 10.76 31.59
CA TYR A 198 4.97 10.89 32.50
C TYR A 198 5.34 11.64 33.80
N GLN A 199 4.33 12.14 34.51
CA GLN A 199 4.52 12.86 35.78
C GLN A 199 4.98 11.93 36.92
N ASP A 200 4.74 10.62 36.81
CA ASP A 200 5.26 9.59 37.72
C ASP A 200 6.75 9.24 37.46
N SER A 201 7.38 9.94 36.51
CA SER A 201 8.76 9.71 36.04
C SER A 201 8.99 8.38 35.29
N THR A 202 7.94 7.65 34.94
CA THR A 202 8.01 6.57 33.93
C THR A 202 8.02 7.14 32.51
N THR A 203 8.31 6.28 31.54
CA THR A 203 8.26 6.61 30.10
C THR A 203 7.57 5.50 29.31
N SER A 204 7.13 5.82 28.10
CA SER A 204 6.78 4.83 27.07
C SER A 204 7.32 5.27 25.71
N VAL A 205 7.65 4.31 24.85
CA VAL A 205 8.04 4.57 23.46
C VAL A 205 6.84 4.35 22.55
N SER A 206 6.62 5.26 21.61
CA SER A 206 5.72 5.08 20.46
C SER A 206 6.54 5.22 19.19
N ARG A 207 6.47 4.23 18.29
CA ARG A 207 7.18 4.27 17.01
C ARG A 207 6.25 4.75 15.91
N ILE A 208 6.69 5.72 15.12
CA ILE A 208 5.86 6.38 14.10
C ILE A 208 6.46 6.28 12.70
N ASN A 209 5.60 6.07 11.71
CA ASN A 209 5.97 6.14 10.30
C ASN A 209 5.50 7.49 9.75
N VAL A 210 6.43 8.32 9.27
CA VAL A 210 6.15 9.61 8.64
C VAL A 210 6.30 9.43 7.12
N PRO A 211 5.24 9.56 6.31
CA PRO A 211 5.38 9.44 4.85
C PRO A 211 6.16 10.63 4.25
N ASP A 212 6.72 10.43 3.06
CA ASP A 212 7.36 11.51 2.31
C ASP A 212 6.31 12.53 1.82
N TRP A 213 6.70 13.79 1.78
CA TRP A 213 5.85 14.87 1.33
C TRP A 213 5.46 14.78 -0.15
N GLN A 214 6.32 14.25 -1.03
CA GLN A 214 6.10 14.09 -2.47
C GLN A 214 5.61 12.69 -2.83
N GLU A 215 4.35 12.41 -2.46
CA GLU A 215 3.66 11.16 -2.80
C GLU A 215 2.96 11.24 -4.17
N GLY A 216 3.22 10.26 -5.05
CA GLY A 216 2.62 10.19 -6.39
C GLY A 216 1.18 9.63 -6.41
N GLN A 217 0.80 8.85 -5.40
CA GLN A 217 -0.52 8.20 -5.27
C GLN A 217 -1.29 8.68 -4.03
N LEU A 218 -1.28 10.00 -3.78
CA LEU A 218 -1.87 10.63 -2.59
C LEU A 218 -3.26 10.09 -2.21
N ASN A 219 -4.18 9.95 -3.17
CA ASN A 219 -5.55 9.43 -2.91
C ASN A 219 -5.58 8.08 -2.18
N GLN A 220 -4.58 7.22 -2.40
CA GLN A 220 -4.49 5.89 -1.80
C GLN A 220 -3.55 5.82 -0.59
N VAL A 221 -2.71 6.83 -0.38
CA VAL A 221 -2.12 7.08 0.94
C VAL A 221 -3.18 7.62 1.91
N LEU A 222 -4.09 8.48 1.43
CA LEU A 222 -5.25 8.96 2.20
C LEU A 222 -6.26 7.85 2.56
N ASP A 223 -6.22 6.73 1.82
CA ASP A 223 -7.03 5.55 2.10
C ASP A 223 -6.68 4.96 3.48
N ARG A 224 -5.38 4.79 3.77
CA ARG A 224 -4.88 4.23 5.03
C ARG A 224 -4.51 5.31 6.05
N THR A 225 -3.72 6.29 5.64
CA THR A 225 -3.22 7.41 6.47
C THR A 225 -4.18 8.61 6.40
N LEU A 226 -4.21 9.48 7.42
CA LEU A 226 -4.88 10.78 7.31
C LEU A 226 -3.86 11.82 6.81
N GLY A 227 -4.21 12.56 5.76
CA GLY A 227 -3.31 13.55 5.16
C GLY A 227 -4.05 14.70 4.49
N ILE A 228 -3.29 15.71 4.10
CA ILE A 228 -3.78 17.00 3.62
C ILE A 228 -2.97 17.37 2.37
N PRO A 229 -3.50 17.12 1.15
CA PRO A 229 -2.85 17.50 -0.10
C PRO A 229 -2.59 19.01 -0.17
N TRP A 230 -1.40 19.39 -0.58
CA TRP A 230 -0.91 20.76 -0.55
C TRP A 230 0.00 21.06 -1.74
N LYS A 231 0.06 22.32 -2.19
CA LYS A 231 0.92 22.71 -3.33
C LYS A 231 2.36 22.99 -2.90
N ILE A 232 3.32 22.52 -3.68
CA ILE A 232 4.75 22.78 -3.50
C ILE A 232 5.17 23.99 -4.36
N SER A 233 6.21 24.71 -3.96
CA SER A 233 6.75 25.88 -4.65
C SER A 233 7.14 25.61 -6.11
N ASN A 234 7.53 24.38 -6.44
CA ASN A 234 7.82 23.90 -7.80
C ASN A 234 6.58 23.53 -8.64
N GLY A 235 5.36 23.69 -8.10
CA GLY A 235 4.08 23.42 -8.79
C GLY A 235 3.50 22.02 -8.55
N ASN A 236 4.31 21.07 -8.07
CA ASN A 236 3.85 19.73 -7.70
C ASN A 236 2.87 19.77 -6.52
N THR A 237 2.26 18.62 -6.24
CA THR A 237 1.40 18.45 -5.06
C THR A 237 2.08 17.48 -4.12
N GLY A 238 2.22 17.89 -2.86
CA GLY A 238 2.65 17.02 -1.77
C GLY A 238 1.58 16.93 -0.69
N ALA A 239 1.93 16.49 0.51
CA ALA A 239 1.01 16.52 1.65
C ALA A 239 1.68 16.70 3.02
N PHE A 240 0.88 17.23 3.95
CA PHE A 240 1.06 17.01 5.38
C PHE A 240 0.30 15.75 5.81
N TYR A 241 0.77 15.07 6.84
CA TYR A 241 0.16 13.86 7.38
C TYR A 241 -0.17 14.01 8.87
N VAL A 242 -1.23 13.33 9.29
CA VAL A 242 -1.68 13.25 10.67
C VAL A 242 -1.13 11.97 11.28
N ILE A 243 -0.08 12.10 12.08
CA ILE A 243 0.66 10.97 12.65
C ILE A 243 0.23 10.76 14.11
N PRO A 244 -0.46 9.65 14.45
CA PRO A 244 -0.83 9.36 15.83
C PRO A 244 0.38 8.87 16.64
N VAL A 245 0.49 9.33 17.88
CA VAL A 245 1.52 8.97 18.86
C VAL A 245 0.83 8.40 20.10
N TYR A 246 1.17 7.16 20.46
CA TYR A 246 0.59 6.47 21.63
C TYR A 246 0.91 7.19 22.94
N ILE A 247 -0.11 7.32 23.78
CA ILE A 247 0.02 7.68 25.19
C ILE A 247 -0.71 6.61 26.00
N ASP A 248 -0.20 6.29 27.18
CA ASP A 248 -0.93 5.54 28.19
C ASP A 248 -1.93 6.46 28.90
N PRO A 249 -3.25 6.40 28.60
CA PRO A 249 -4.24 7.31 29.20
C PRO A 249 -4.48 7.07 30.68
N SER A 250 -3.93 6.00 31.29
CA SER A 250 -3.95 5.84 32.75
C SER A 250 -3.00 6.81 33.46
N LYS A 251 -2.01 7.36 32.74
CA LYS A 251 -0.98 8.25 33.27
C LYS A 251 -1.20 9.70 32.86
N SER A 252 -0.65 10.62 33.66
CA SER A 252 -0.57 12.04 33.29
C SER A 252 0.74 12.32 32.59
N VAL A 253 0.69 12.90 31.39
CA VAL A 253 1.87 13.22 30.57
C VAL A 253 2.58 14.48 31.11
N ARG A 254 3.88 14.55 30.87
CA ARG A 254 4.77 15.67 31.22
C ARG A 254 5.48 16.27 30.00
N ALA A 255 5.95 15.44 29.08
CA ALA A 255 6.63 15.88 27.86
C ALA A 255 6.57 14.81 26.76
N LEU A 256 6.69 15.25 25.51
CA LEU A 256 7.01 14.41 24.35
C LEU A 256 8.45 14.73 23.93
N GLN A 257 9.26 13.70 23.73
CA GLN A 257 10.49 13.81 22.96
C GLN A 257 10.20 13.44 21.51
N LEU A 258 10.47 14.38 20.60
CA LEU A 258 10.44 14.13 19.16
C LEU A 258 11.56 13.14 18.76
N PRO A 259 11.49 12.52 17.56
CA PRO A 259 12.59 11.72 17.04
C PRO A 259 13.86 12.55 16.83
N ASN A 260 14.98 11.86 16.59
CA ASN A 260 16.24 12.48 16.21
C ASN A 260 16.60 12.06 14.78
N ASP A 261 15.79 12.51 13.83
CA ASP A 261 15.91 12.28 12.39
C ASP A 261 15.49 13.58 11.70
N ASP A 262 16.45 14.28 11.10
CA ASP A 262 16.26 15.62 10.55
C ASP A 262 15.45 15.63 9.25
N ARG A 263 15.06 14.47 8.72
CA ARG A 263 14.05 14.36 7.67
C ARG A 263 12.63 14.61 8.18
N ILE A 264 12.36 14.47 9.48
CA ILE A 264 11.02 14.62 10.04
C ILE A 264 10.75 16.09 10.39
N HIS A 265 9.75 16.68 9.74
CA HIS A 265 9.30 18.05 9.97
C HIS A 265 7.90 18.07 10.63
N VAL A 266 7.79 18.64 11.82
CA VAL A 266 6.55 18.78 12.61
C VAL A 266 6.05 20.22 12.58
N PHE A 267 4.81 20.43 12.17
CA PHE A 267 4.15 21.74 11.97
C PHE A 267 3.15 22.09 13.09
N ALA A 268 2.59 21.08 13.75
CA ALA A 268 1.68 21.25 14.88
C ALA A 268 1.60 19.97 15.73
N ILE A 269 1.22 20.12 17.00
CA ILE A 269 1.00 19.01 17.93
C ILE A 269 -0.32 19.23 18.66
N GLN A 270 -1.24 18.28 18.54
CA GLN A 270 -2.61 18.38 19.05
C GLN A 270 -3.02 17.14 19.83
N SER A 271 -3.73 17.33 20.94
CA SER A 271 -4.46 16.28 21.63
C SER A 271 -5.96 16.44 21.43
N LEU A 272 -6.66 15.31 21.42
CA LEU A 272 -8.08 15.30 21.77
C LEU A 272 -8.13 15.43 23.30
N GLY A 273 -8.81 16.47 23.79
CA GLY A 273 -9.07 16.58 25.21
C GLY A 273 -10.13 15.58 25.67
N SER A 274 -10.22 15.38 26.97
CA SER A 274 -11.19 14.47 27.59
C SER A 274 -12.62 14.81 27.15
N ILE A 275 -13.34 13.83 26.60
CA ILE A 275 -14.81 13.84 26.61
C ILE A 275 -15.23 14.08 28.07
N LYS A 276 -16.16 15.01 28.29
CA LYS A 276 -16.60 15.36 29.65
C LYS A 276 -17.16 14.13 30.37
N GLU A 277 -17.15 14.15 31.70
CA GLU A 277 -17.66 13.08 32.58
C GLU A 277 -19.19 12.81 32.47
N SER A 278 -19.83 13.26 31.39
CA SER A 278 -21.23 13.05 31.02
C SER A 278 -21.55 11.61 30.59
N LYS A 279 -21.26 10.64 31.48
CA LYS A 279 -21.83 9.28 31.54
C LYS A 279 -21.69 8.36 30.30
N LYS A 280 -20.96 8.77 29.25
CA LYS A 280 -20.79 8.02 27.99
C LYS A 280 -19.43 8.26 27.30
N GLY A 281 -18.36 8.56 28.05
CA GLY A 281 -17.06 8.90 27.46
C GLY A 281 -16.13 7.70 27.29
N GLY A 282 -15.30 7.72 26.23
CA GLY A 282 -14.15 6.82 26.07
C GLY A 282 -13.70 6.56 24.62
N ILE A 283 -14.62 6.52 23.66
CA ILE A 283 -14.33 6.42 22.22
C ILE A 283 -14.46 7.80 21.56
N HIS A 284 -13.47 8.19 20.76
CA HIS A 284 -13.58 9.30 19.82
C HIS A 284 -13.74 8.78 18.40
N ILE A 285 -14.65 9.39 17.63
CA ILE A 285 -14.76 9.20 16.18
C ILE A 285 -13.90 10.29 15.52
N ILE A 286 -12.87 9.88 14.79
CA ILE A 286 -11.82 10.77 14.29
C ILE A 286 -12.14 11.27 12.89
N SER A 287 -12.49 10.36 11.98
CA SER A 287 -12.80 10.67 10.58
C SER A 287 -13.76 9.66 9.98
N ALA A 288 -14.48 10.07 8.94
CA ALA A 288 -15.29 9.20 8.11
C ALA A 288 -15.12 9.58 6.64
N ARG A 289 -15.06 8.58 5.75
CA ARG A 289 -15.03 8.79 4.29
C ARG A 289 -15.80 7.69 3.55
N PRO A 290 -16.47 8.00 2.43
CA PRO A 290 -16.94 6.98 1.49
C PRO A 290 -15.76 6.24 0.84
N THR A 291 -16.09 5.12 0.20
CA THR A 291 -15.19 4.35 -0.70
C THR A 291 -15.98 3.93 -1.94
N GLN A 292 -15.29 3.41 -2.96
CA GLN A 292 -15.94 2.68 -4.06
C GLN A 292 -16.07 1.17 -3.75
N LEU A 293 -15.75 0.75 -2.52
CA LEU A 293 -15.83 -0.65 -2.06
C LEU A 293 -17.22 -0.98 -1.50
N TRP A 294 -17.57 -2.27 -1.51
CA TRP A 294 -18.82 -2.77 -0.94
C TRP A 294 -18.64 -4.01 -0.05
N ASP A 295 -19.61 -4.22 0.84
CA ASP A 295 -19.74 -5.45 1.63
C ASP A 295 -20.49 -6.56 0.87
N ASP A 296 -20.63 -7.74 1.47
CA ASP A 296 -21.30 -8.91 0.85
C ASP A 296 -22.79 -8.69 0.52
N HIS A 297 -23.41 -7.66 1.11
CA HIS A 297 -24.79 -7.24 0.81
C HIS A 297 -24.85 -6.24 -0.36
N GLY A 298 -23.69 -5.84 -0.89
CA GLY A 298 -23.55 -4.81 -1.92
C GLY A 298 -23.68 -3.39 -1.38
N ARG A 299 -23.55 -3.16 -0.06
CA ARG A 299 -23.66 -1.84 0.56
C ARG A 299 -22.34 -1.07 0.45
N GLN A 300 -22.40 0.21 0.10
CA GLN A 300 -21.19 1.06 0.03
C GLN A 300 -20.50 1.12 1.39
N ILE A 301 -19.18 0.88 1.42
CA ILE A 301 -18.39 0.98 2.64
C ILE A 301 -18.04 2.46 2.92
N VAL A 302 -18.44 2.94 4.09
CA VAL A 302 -17.85 4.13 4.71
C VAL A 302 -16.76 3.66 5.68
N ARG A 303 -15.51 4.10 5.47
CA ARG A 303 -14.41 3.84 6.42
C ARG A 303 -14.43 4.89 7.52
N VAL A 304 -14.64 4.45 8.76
CA VAL A 304 -14.67 5.28 9.98
C VAL A 304 -13.42 4.99 10.81
N ARG A 305 -12.65 6.02 11.19
CA ARG A 305 -11.52 5.87 12.12
C ARG A 305 -11.96 6.20 13.54
N ILE A 306 -11.74 5.30 14.50
CA ILE A 306 -12.05 5.52 15.93
C ILE A 306 -10.84 5.27 16.83
N HIS A 307 -10.85 5.82 18.04
CA HIS A 307 -9.76 5.74 19.01
C HIS A 307 -10.31 5.73 20.46
N ASN A 308 -9.83 4.79 21.29
CA ASN A 308 -10.13 4.73 22.72
C ASN A 308 -9.16 5.62 23.51
N THR A 309 -9.64 6.74 24.06
CA THR A 309 -8.85 7.64 24.92
C THR A 309 -9.00 7.33 26.41
N SER A 310 -9.86 6.38 26.80
CA SER A 310 -10.07 6.03 28.19
C SER A 310 -8.95 5.14 28.76
N PRO A 311 -8.74 5.13 30.10
CA PRO A 311 -7.79 4.25 30.78
C PRO A 311 -8.18 2.77 30.79
N GLU A 312 -9.35 2.39 30.25
CA GLU A 312 -9.87 1.02 30.30
C GLU A 312 -10.10 0.40 28.92
N THR A 313 -10.13 -0.93 28.84
CA THR A 313 -10.47 -1.63 27.59
C THR A 313 -11.98 -1.55 27.36
N ILE A 314 -12.40 -0.85 26.31
CA ILE A 314 -13.81 -0.79 25.91
C ILE A 314 -14.11 -2.01 25.04
N LYS A 315 -15.22 -2.70 25.33
CA LYS A 315 -15.68 -3.92 24.66
C LYS A 315 -17.03 -3.65 23.97
N ASP A 316 -17.40 -4.50 23.01
CA ASP A 316 -18.68 -4.46 22.28
C ASP A 316 -18.97 -3.06 21.69
N ILE A 317 -18.00 -2.54 20.93
CA ILE A 317 -18.07 -1.19 20.37
C ILE A 317 -18.91 -1.23 19.09
N GLN A 318 -20.22 -1.02 19.27
CA GLN A 318 -21.13 -0.74 18.18
C GLN A 318 -20.75 0.60 17.56
N VAL A 319 -20.79 0.69 16.22
CA VAL A 319 -20.64 1.94 15.46
C VAL A 319 -21.84 2.06 14.52
N ASN A 320 -22.59 3.14 14.65
CA ASN A 320 -23.87 3.37 13.98
C ASN A 320 -23.79 4.58 13.05
N ILE A 321 -24.38 4.46 11.86
CA ILE A 321 -24.55 5.56 10.90
C ILE A 321 -26.03 5.92 10.88
N LYS A 322 -26.45 6.95 11.64
CA LYS A 322 -27.88 7.22 11.91
C LYS A 322 -28.66 7.74 10.71
N ASN A 323 -28.06 8.64 9.92
CA ASN A 323 -28.77 9.31 8.81
C ASN A 323 -28.59 8.61 7.46
N GLY A 324 -27.61 7.71 7.32
CA GLY A 324 -27.50 6.79 6.19
C GLY A 324 -28.18 5.43 6.45
N GLY A 325 -28.22 5.00 7.72
CA GLY A 325 -28.33 3.58 8.04
C GLY A 325 -26.96 2.88 7.88
N GLY A 326 -26.83 1.73 8.52
CA GLY A 326 -25.57 1.01 8.64
C GLY A 326 -25.12 0.93 10.10
N GLN A 327 -24.73 -0.28 10.51
CA GLN A 327 -24.20 -0.57 11.84
C GLN A 327 -23.16 -1.69 11.69
N THR A 328 -22.13 -1.63 12.52
CA THR A 328 -21.22 -2.75 12.78
C THR A 328 -20.83 -2.77 14.27
N THR A 329 -20.16 -3.82 14.74
CA THR A 329 -19.65 -3.93 16.12
C THR A 329 -18.24 -4.49 16.07
N ILE A 330 -17.27 -3.85 16.73
CA ILE A 330 -15.95 -4.45 16.96
C ILE A 330 -15.86 -4.98 18.40
N PRO A 331 -15.20 -6.14 18.67
CA PRO A 331 -15.26 -6.76 20.00
C PRO A 331 -14.57 -5.95 21.09
N ARG A 332 -13.47 -5.24 20.79
CA ARG A 332 -12.75 -4.40 21.77
C ARG A 332 -11.80 -3.37 21.17
N LEU A 333 -11.45 -2.37 21.97
CA LEU A 333 -10.34 -1.44 21.73
C LEU A 333 -9.66 -1.13 23.08
N ALA A 334 -8.36 -1.43 23.20
CA ALA A 334 -7.59 -1.22 24.43
C ALA A 334 -7.23 0.27 24.66
N PRO A 335 -6.80 0.68 25.86
CA PRO A 335 -6.42 2.06 26.18
C PRO A 335 -5.44 2.66 25.16
N GLY A 336 -5.73 3.86 24.65
CA GLY A 336 -4.94 4.54 23.62
C GLY A 336 -5.07 4.00 22.20
N HIS A 337 -5.67 2.83 21.98
CA HIS A 337 -5.68 2.18 20.65
C HIS A 337 -6.62 2.87 19.67
N PHE A 338 -6.19 3.00 18.41
CA PHE A 338 -7.04 3.38 17.29
C PHE A 338 -7.23 2.22 16.30
N THR A 339 -8.31 2.29 15.51
CA THR A 339 -8.57 1.37 14.40
C THR A 339 -9.37 2.03 13.27
N VAL A 340 -9.45 1.37 12.12
CA VAL A 340 -10.28 1.75 10.97
C VAL A 340 -11.37 0.70 10.80
N ILE A 341 -12.61 1.14 10.66
CA ILE A 341 -13.81 0.30 10.65
C ILE A 341 -14.55 0.50 9.33
N ASN A 342 -14.86 -0.59 8.63
CA ASN A 342 -15.74 -0.56 7.46
C ASN A 342 -17.21 -0.63 7.94
N VAL A 343 -18.04 0.33 7.52
CA VAL A 343 -19.49 0.34 7.80
C VAL A 343 -20.28 0.37 6.49
N GLY A 344 -21.05 -0.69 6.22
CA GLY A 344 -21.89 -0.79 5.02
C GLY A 344 -23.15 0.08 5.12
N VAL A 345 -23.25 1.10 4.27
CA VAL A 345 -24.37 2.04 4.17
C VAL A 345 -25.36 1.61 3.08
N PRO A 346 -26.69 1.58 3.35
CA PRO A 346 -27.71 1.24 2.36
C PRO A 346 -27.66 2.05 1.06
N ASN A 347 -27.90 1.38 -0.08
CA ASN A 347 -27.83 1.93 -1.44
C ASN A 347 -29.04 2.81 -1.83
N ASN A 348 -29.67 3.47 -0.87
CA ASN A 348 -30.67 4.51 -1.08
C ASN A 348 -30.19 5.86 -0.53
N GLN A 349 -28.87 6.03 -0.38
CA GLN A 349 -28.26 7.14 0.34
C GLN A 349 -27.44 8.10 -0.50
N ASP A 350 -27.42 7.91 -1.81
CA ASP A 350 -26.58 8.61 -2.76
C ASP A 350 -26.67 10.16 -2.69
N GLY A 351 -25.57 10.80 -3.08
CA GLY A 351 -25.34 12.25 -3.04
C GLY A 351 -24.83 12.78 -1.70
N LYS A 352 -24.60 14.11 -1.65
CA LYS A 352 -24.06 14.82 -0.49
C LYS A 352 -25.04 14.87 0.67
N LYS A 353 -24.63 14.34 1.83
CA LYS A 353 -25.45 14.27 3.05
C LYS A 353 -24.63 14.55 4.30
N LEU A 354 -25.28 15.15 5.30
CA LEU A 354 -24.76 15.28 6.65
C LEU A 354 -25.00 13.97 7.43
N ILE A 355 -23.96 13.14 7.49
CA ILE A 355 -23.99 11.81 8.07
C ILE A 355 -23.52 11.87 9.52
N THR A 356 -24.45 11.65 10.46
CA THR A 356 -24.14 11.50 11.89
C THR A 356 -23.76 10.07 12.24
N ILE A 357 -22.65 9.92 12.94
CA ILE A 357 -22.06 8.67 13.41
C ILE A 357 -21.95 8.70 14.93
N ASP A 358 -22.22 7.59 15.60
CA ASP A 358 -21.98 7.40 17.04
C ASP A 358 -21.51 5.97 17.34
N ALA A 359 -20.73 5.84 18.42
CA ALA A 359 -20.19 4.57 18.87
C ALA A 359 -20.50 4.31 20.36
N THR A 360 -20.32 3.05 20.81
CA THR A 360 -20.33 2.72 22.24
C THR A 360 -19.37 3.65 22.98
N ASN A 361 -19.88 4.37 23.99
CA ASN A 361 -19.13 5.35 24.77
C ASN A 361 -18.46 6.47 23.94
N SER A 362 -19.10 6.95 22.86
CA SER A 362 -18.69 8.20 22.17
C SER A 362 -19.72 9.32 22.30
N GLU A 363 -19.26 10.54 22.03
CA GLU A 363 -20.12 11.62 21.54
C GLU A 363 -20.49 11.36 20.05
N SER A 364 -21.63 11.86 19.58
CA SER A 364 -22.03 11.75 18.17
C SER A 364 -21.32 12.81 17.34
N VAL A 365 -20.79 12.43 16.18
CA VAL A 365 -20.06 13.31 15.25
C VAL A 365 -20.75 13.30 13.89
N SER A 366 -20.84 14.46 13.24
CA SER A 366 -21.44 14.58 11.90
C SER A 366 -20.40 15.01 10.85
N PHE A 367 -20.41 14.34 9.70
CA PHE A 367 -19.53 14.61 8.56
C PHE A 367 -20.38 14.88 7.30
N GLU A 368 -19.97 15.80 6.43
CA GLU A 368 -20.54 15.89 5.08
C GLU A 368 -19.84 14.85 4.20
N LEU A 369 -20.59 13.85 3.72
CA LEU A 369 -20.10 12.78 2.87
C LEU A 369 -20.89 12.78 1.55
N ASP A 370 -20.22 12.54 0.43
CA ASP A 370 -20.85 12.28 -0.87
C ASP A 370 -20.97 10.76 -1.04
N LEU A 371 -22.19 10.22 -1.11
CA LEU A 371 -22.47 8.79 -1.13
C LEU A 371 -22.92 8.31 -2.52
N GLY A 372 -22.91 7.00 -2.72
CA GLY A 372 -23.17 6.35 -4.01
C GLY A 372 -21.87 5.98 -4.74
N PHE A 373 -21.98 5.04 -5.68
CA PHE A 373 -20.87 4.60 -6.52
C PHE A 373 -20.77 5.45 -7.79
N VAL A 374 -19.56 5.69 -8.30
CA VAL A 374 -19.35 6.32 -9.61
C VAL A 374 -18.96 5.27 -10.66
N GLN A 375 -19.23 5.57 -11.93
CA GLN A 375 -18.61 4.83 -13.02
C GLN A 375 -17.19 5.36 -13.27
N TYR A 376 -16.29 4.44 -13.60
CA TYR A 376 -14.94 4.78 -14.00
C TYR A 376 -14.91 5.25 -15.46
N GLU A 377 -14.15 6.31 -15.72
CA GLU A 377 -13.80 6.79 -17.06
C GLU A 377 -12.34 6.42 -17.35
N SER A 378 -11.89 6.45 -18.60
CA SER A 378 -10.47 6.26 -18.97
C SER A 378 -9.55 7.44 -18.55
N THR A 379 -9.96 8.24 -17.56
CA THR A 379 -9.26 9.44 -17.09
C THR A 379 -8.54 9.19 -15.76
N LYS A 380 -7.34 9.77 -15.57
CA LYS A 380 -6.55 9.57 -14.35
C LYS A 380 -7.30 9.94 -13.07
N THR A 381 -8.03 11.06 -13.10
CA THR A 381 -8.85 11.56 -11.98
C THR A 381 -10.00 10.63 -11.59
N SER A 382 -10.51 9.83 -12.53
CA SER A 382 -11.54 8.83 -12.27
C SER A 382 -10.93 7.53 -11.73
N LEU A 383 -9.96 6.95 -12.45
CA LEU A 383 -9.37 5.65 -12.09
C LEU A 383 -8.57 5.69 -10.77
N GLN A 384 -7.95 6.82 -10.40
CA GLN A 384 -7.31 7.00 -9.07
C GLN A 384 -8.31 7.04 -7.89
N GLN A 385 -9.60 6.81 -8.11
CA GLN A 385 -10.61 6.56 -7.07
C GLN A 385 -10.89 5.07 -6.85
N HIS A 386 -10.37 4.18 -7.71
CA HIS A 386 -10.32 2.75 -7.43
C HIS A 386 -9.34 2.48 -6.27
N GLN A 387 -9.60 1.41 -5.52
CA GLN A 387 -8.94 1.10 -4.25
C GLN A 387 -8.77 -0.42 -4.13
N ALA A 388 -7.72 -0.86 -3.44
CA ALA A 388 -7.50 -2.28 -3.18
C ALA A 388 -8.70 -2.88 -2.44
N PRO A 389 -9.24 -4.03 -2.89
CA PRO A 389 -10.43 -4.60 -2.29
C PRO A 389 -10.10 -5.25 -0.95
N GLN A 390 -11.05 -5.21 0.00
CA GLN A 390 -10.82 -5.71 1.37
C GLN A 390 -10.34 -7.16 1.38
N TRP A 391 -10.89 -8.02 0.51
CA TRP A 391 -10.46 -9.42 0.40
C TRP A 391 -8.97 -9.56 0.10
N LEU A 392 -8.35 -8.62 -0.64
CA LEU A 392 -6.94 -8.66 -0.99
C LEU A 392 -6.08 -8.15 0.17
N GLU A 393 -6.53 -7.11 0.90
CA GLU A 393 -5.90 -6.70 2.16
C GLU A 393 -5.93 -7.83 3.20
N ASP A 394 -6.98 -8.66 3.20
CA ASP A 394 -7.16 -9.79 4.12
C ASP A 394 -6.40 -11.07 3.68
N ALA A 395 -6.06 -11.17 2.39
CA ALA A 395 -5.56 -12.39 1.74
C ALA A 395 -4.15 -12.82 2.18
N LYS A 396 -3.26 -11.87 2.49
CA LYS A 396 -1.87 -12.01 3.01
C LYS A 396 -0.85 -12.79 2.19
N PHE A 397 -1.23 -13.94 1.64
CA PHE A 397 -0.33 -14.88 1.01
C PHE A 397 -0.92 -15.36 -0.32
N GLY A 398 -0.20 -15.11 -1.40
CA GLY A 398 -0.52 -15.54 -2.75
C GLY A 398 0.63 -16.30 -3.38
N ILE A 399 0.33 -17.04 -4.45
CA ILE A 399 1.33 -17.79 -5.22
C ILE A 399 1.47 -17.26 -6.64
N PHE A 400 2.67 -16.87 -7.03
CA PHE A 400 3.00 -16.58 -8.43
C PHE A 400 3.39 -17.88 -9.14
N ILE A 401 3.04 -17.99 -10.42
CA ILE A 401 3.51 -19.05 -11.31
C ILE A 401 4.10 -18.40 -12.56
N HIS A 402 5.42 -18.45 -12.70
CA HIS A 402 6.12 -18.12 -13.95
C HIS A 402 6.36 -19.40 -14.76
N TRP A 403 5.54 -19.58 -15.78
CA TRP A 403 5.67 -20.66 -16.75
C TRP A 403 5.43 -20.12 -18.16
N GLY A 404 6.14 -20.66 -19.15
CA GLY A 404 6.12 -20.17 -20.53
C GLY A 404 7.25 -20.76 -21.38
N LEU A 405 7.46 -20.19 -22.57
CA LEU A 405 8.41 -20.72 -23.57
C LEU A 405 9.86 -20.83 -23.04
N TYR A 406 10.28 -19.87 -22.19
CA TYR A 406 11.57 -19.84 -21.50
C TYR A 406 11.82 -21.05 -20.58
N THR A 407 10.79 -21.80 -20.18
CA THR A 407 10.95 -23.05 -19.40
C THR A 407 11.48 -24.22 -20.24
N VAL A 408 11.59 -24.07 -21.56
CA VAL A 408 12.26 -25.06 -22.44
C VAL A 408 13.79 -24.95 -22.34
N PRO A 409 14.44 -23.77 -22.54
CA PRO A 409 15.87 -23.64 -22.27
C PRO A 409 16.19 -23.75 -20.77
N ALA A 410 15.32 -23.22 -19.90
CA ALA A 410 15.36 -23.36 -18.43
C ALA A 410 16.75 -23.13 -17.80
N TRP A 411 17.43 -22.04 -18.16
CA TRP A 411 18.81 -21.80 -17.73
C TRP A 411 19.11 -20.32 -17.57
N ALA A 412 19.81 -19.96 -16.50
CA ALA A 412 20.50 -18.69 -16.37
C ALA A 412 21.72 -18.86 -15.44
N PRO A 413 22.75 -18.01 -15.55
CA PRO A 413 23.82 -17.92 -14.55
C PRO A 413 23.23 -17.57 -13.18
N VAL A 414 23.25 -18.56 -12.27
CA VAL A 414 22.72 -18.46 -10.90
C VAL A 414 23.27 -17.20 -10.20
N GLY A 415 22.37 -16.35 -9.71
CA GLY A 415 22.71 -15.10 -9.03
C GLY A 415 23.18 -13.95 -9.93
N LYS A 416 23.00 -14.03 -11.26
CA LYS A 416 23.38 -12.95 -12.19
C LYS A 416 22.27 -12.56 -13.17
N GLU A 417 21.46 -13.52 -13.62
CA GLU A 417 20.37 -13.30 -14.57
C GLU A 417 19.19 -14.21 -14.20
N TYR A 418 17.98 -13.82 -14.57
CA TYR A 418 16.79 -14.67 -14.41
C TYR A 418 16.58 -15.55 -15.66
N SER A 419 16.12 -16.80 -15.48
CA SER A 419 15.90 -17.77 -16.57
C SER A 419 14.72 -17.43 -17.49
N GLU A 420 13.72 -16.71 -17.01
CA GLU A 420 12.62 -16.16 -17.82
C GLU A 420 13.04 -14.98 -18.70
N TRP A 421 14.27 -14.48 -18.52
CA TRP A 421 14.91 -13.49 -19.40
C TRP A 421 15.77 -14.10 -20.51
N TYR A 422 15.69 -15.43 -20.73
CA TYR A 422 16.58 -16.15 -21.65
C TYR A 422 16.70 -15.56 -23.07
N TRP A 423 15.59 -15.09 -23.66
CA TRP A 423 15.64 -14.53 -25.02
C TRP A 423 16.41 -13.20 -25.08
N TRP A 424 16.26 -12.35 -24.07
CA TRP A 424 17.07 -11.14 -23.96
C TRP A 424 18.54 -11.52 -23.75
N GLN A 425 18.81 -12.41 -22.79
CA GLN A 425 20.18 -12.72 -22.37
C GLN A 425 20.97 -13.62 -23.33
N MET A 426 20.36 -14.37 -24.25
CA MET A 426 21.12 -15.05 -25.31
C MET A 426 21.83 -14.10 -26.30
N ASN A 427 21.63 -12.78 -26.17
CA ASN A 427 22.40 -11.76 -26.87
C ASN A 427 23.71 -11.37 -26.16
N HIS A 428 23.84 -11.67 -24.85
CA HIS A 428 24.90 -11.23 -23.94
C HIS A 428 25.57 -12.41 -23.21
N ASP A 429 26.82 -12.27 -22.78
CA ASP A 429 27.51 -13.35 -22.06
C ASP A 429 27.24 -13.28 -20.55
N PRO A 430 27.02 -14.43 -19.86
CA PRO A 430 27.34 -15.79 -20.32
C PRO A 430 26.23 -16.55 -21.05
N THR A 431 24.97 -16.09 -21.06
CA THR A 431 23.85 -16.86 -21.65
C THR A 431 24.01 -17.09 -23.15
N LYS A 432 24.62 -16.14 -23.87
CA LYS A 432 25.07 -16.27 -25.26
C LYS A 432 26.06 -17.42 -25.47
N SER A 433 27.17 -17.48 -24.73
CA SER A 433 28.13 -18.59 -24.85
C SER A 433 27.51 -19.94 -24.51
N TYR A 434 26.71 -20.02 -23.43
CA TYR A 434 25.97 -21.24 -23.09
C TYR A 434 24.99 -21.66 -24.20
N HIS A 435 24.31 -20.70 -24.85
CA HIS A 435 23.41 -21.00 -25.98
C HIS A 435 24.16 -21.55 -27.19
N ARG A 436 25.30 -20.92 -27.57
CA ARG A 436 26.20 -21.41 -28.62
C ARG A 436 26.66 -22.84 -28.34
N GLU A 437 27.07 -23.13 -27.12
CA GLU A 437 27.60 -24.44 -26.71
C GLU A 437 26.52 -25.52 -26.64
N THR A 438 25.30 -25.17 -26.23
CA THR A 438 24.21 -26.14 -26.00
C THR A 438 23.35 -26.39 -27.25
N TYR A 439 23.12 -25.36 -28.07
CA TYR A 439 22.17 -25.41 -29.20
C TYR A 439 22.79 -25.04 -30.56
N GLY A 440 23.93 -24.34 -30.57
CA GLY A 440 24.62 -23.91 -31.78
C GLY A 440 24.18 -22.54 -32.32
N GLU A 441 25.04 -21.87 -33.08
CA GLU A 441 24.83 -20.48 -33.51
C GLU A 441 23.65 -20.25 -34.46
N GLN A 442 23.12 -21.30 -35.08
CA GLN A 442 21.99 -21.23 -36.01
C GLN A 442 20.64 -21.51 -35.32
N PHE A 443 20.66 -21.90 -34.05
CA PHE A 443 19.46 -22.04 -33.23
C PHE A 443 19.03 -20.66 -32.72
N ASN A 444 17.74 -20.38 -32.77
CA ASN A 444 17.14 -19.11 -32.37
C ASN A 444 16.07 -19.38 -31.31
N TYR A 445 15.65 -18.35 -30.56
CA TYR A 445 14.71 -18.56 -29.44
C TYR A 445 13.39 -19.21 -29.88
N ASP A 446 12.84 -18.81 -31.02
CA ASP A 446 11.59 -19.37 -31.55
C ASP A 446 11.71 -20.85 -31.95
N ASP A 447 12.92 -21.40 -32.13
CA ASP A 447 13.14 -22.85 -32.36
C ASP A 447 12.86 -23.69 -31.10
N PHE A 448 12.62 -23.07 -29.93
CA PHE A 448 12.04 -23.72 -28.75
C PHE A 448 10.52 -23.94 -28.82
N ILE A 449 9.79 -23.18 -29.66
CA ILE A 449 8.31 -23.24 -29.73
C ILE A 449 7.77 -24.66 -29.98
N PRO A 450 8.28 -25.45 -30.95
CA PRO A 450 7.83 -26.83 -31.16
C PRO A 450 8.29 -27.83 -30.08
N LYS A 451 9.02 -27.38 -29.06
CA LYS A 451 9.50 -28.20 -27.93
C LYS A 451 8.73 -27.95 -26.63
N LEU A 452 7.92 -26.89 -26.55
CA LEU A 452 7.03 -26.63 -25.42
C LEU A 452 5.87 -27.65 -25.43
N PRO A 453 5.69 -28.48 -24.38
CA PRO A 453 4.78 -29.61 -24.42
C PRO A 453 3.37 -29.22 -23.95
N SER A 454 2.37 -29.98 -24.38
CA SER A 454 0.97 -29.82 -23.94
C SER A 454 0.64 -30.52 -22.62
N THR A 455 1.65 -31.04 -21.90
CA THR A 455 1.53 -31.91 -20.72
C THR A 455 1.23 -31.25 -19.36
N PRO A 456 1.46 -29.94 -19.10
CA PRO A 456 1.17 -29.34 -17.79
C PRO A 456 -0.26 -29.59 -17.28
N ASP A 457 -0.38 -29.95 -15.99
CA ASP A 457 -1.66 -30.19 -15.32
C ASP A 457 -1.93 -29.09 -14.27
N PRO A 458 -2.85 -28.15 -14.54
CA PRO A 458 -3.24 -27.11 -13.59
C PRO A 458 -3.69 -27.65 -12.23
N SER A 459 -4.23 -28.88 -12.18
CA SER A 459 -4.68 -29.52 -10.94
C SER A 459 -3.51 -29.77 -9.99
N LYS A 460 -2.30 -30.04 -10.49
CA LYS A 460 -1.10 -30.17 -9.64
C LYS A 460 -0.75 -28.84 -8.97
N TRP A 461 -0.76 -27.75 -9.74
CA TRP A 461 -0.46 -26.40 -9.25
C TRP A 461 -1.49 -25.96 -8.21
N LEU A 462 -2.79 -26.10 -8.51
CA LEU A 462 -3.88 -25.72 -7.61
C LEU A 462 -3.90 -26.56 -6.32
N ASN A 463 -3.57 -27.85 -6.39
CA ASN A 463 -3.38 -28.68 -5.20
C ASN A 463 -2.20 -28.20 -4.33
N LEU A 464 -1.08 -27.80 -4.93
CA LEU A 464 0.06 -27.26 -4.17
C LEU A 464 -0.25 -25.90 -3.53
N ILE A 465 -0.95 -25.01 -4.23
CA ILE A 465 -1.44 -23.73 -3.69
C ILE A 465 -2.38 -23.96 -2.50
N ASN A 466 -3.27 -24.96 -2.60
CA ASN A 466 -4.15 -25.34 -1.49
C ASN A 466 -3.37 -25.93 -0.30
N LYS A 467 -2.33 -26.76 -0.54
CA LYS A 467 -1.42 -27.24 0.52
C LYS A 467 -0.74 -26.09 1.25
N SER A 468 -0.26 -25.05 0.55
CA SER A 468 0.44 -23.90 1.15
C SER A 468 -0.46 -22.90 1.87
N ARG A 469 -1.79 -23.10 1.85
CA ARG A 469 -2.82 -22.23 2.49
C ARG A 469 -2.91 -20.81 1.94
N ALA A 470 -2.31 -20.53 0.79
CA ALA A 470 -2.47 -19.26 0.09
C ALA A 470 -3.94 -18.96 -0.24
N ARG A 471 -4.26 -17.67 -0.46
CA ARG A 471 -5.64 -17.19 -0.73
C ARG A 471 -5.83 -16.69 -2.17
N TYR A 472 -4.76 -16.62 -2.94
CA TYR A 472 -4.80 -16.24 -4.34
C TYR A 472 -3.61 -16.80 -5.12
N PHE A 473 -3.69 -16.75 -6.44
CA PHE A 473 -2.54 -16.96 -7.31
C PHE A 473 -2.48 -15.92 -8.43
N VAL A 474 -1.31 -15.79 -9.06
CA VAL A 474 -1.09 -15.01 -10.28
C VAL A 474 -0.35 -15.89 -11.29
N PHE A 475 -0.88 -16.04 -12.51
CA PHE A 475 -0.27 -16.85 -13.58
C PHE A 475 0.21 -15.99 -14.75
N THR A 476 1.43 -16.24 -15.24
CA THR A 476 1.99 -15.52 -16.41
C THR A 476 1.24 -15.85 -17.70
N THR A 477 0.44 -14.92 -18.21
CA THR A 477 -0.29 -15.12 -19.49
C THR A 477 0.58 -14.85 -20.72
N LYS A 478 1.41 -13.80 -20.66
CA LYS A 478 2.43 -13.42 -21.63
C LYS A 478 3.58 -12.77 -20.85
N HIS A 479 4.80 -13.29 -21.01
CA HIS A 479 6.01 -12.66 -20.48
C HIS A 479 6.61 -11.69 -21.50
N HIS A 480 7.76 -11.09 -21.18
CA HIS A 480 8.43 -10.15 -22.09
C HIS A 480 8.81 -10.77 -23.44
N ASP A 481 8.80 -12.10 -23.59
CA ASP A 481 9.08 -12.81 -24.86
C ASP A 481 7.89 -12.88 -25.85
N GLY A 482 6.76 -12.27 -25.50
CA GLY A 482 5.60 -12.11 -26.35
C GLY A 482 4.78 -13.39 -26.59
N PHE A 483 5.15 -14.52 -25.99
CA PHE A 483 4.50 -15.80 -26.28
C PHE A 483 3.23 -15.98 -25.44
N ALA A 484 2.06 -15.83 -26.07
CA ALA A 484 0.76 -15.87 -25.40
C ALA A 484 0.33 -17.30 -25.00
N LEU A 485 -0.03 -17.49 -23.73
CA LEU A 485 -0.48 -18.78 -23.17
C LEU A 485 -2.00 -19.03 -23.28
N TRP A 486 -2.72 -18.18 -24.01
CA TRP A 486 -4.15 -18.32 -24.33
C TRP A 486 -4.42 -18.20 -25.84
N ASN A 487 -5.65 -18.50 -26.24
CA ASN A 487 -6.16 -18.34 -27.60
C ASN A 487 -6.41 -16.86 -27.96
N THR A 488 -5.35 -16.07 -28.13
CA THR A 488 -5.48 -14.68 -28.61
C THR A 488 -5.93 -14.64 -30.08
N SER A 489 -6.83 -13.71 -30.40
CA SER A 489 -7.29 -13.43 -31.78
C SER A 489 -6.47 -12.34 -32.48
N VAL A 490 -5.53 -11.74 -31.75
CA VAL A 490 -4.76 -10.56 -32.15
C VAL A 490 -3.59 -10.90 -33.08
N ASN A 491 -2.87 -11.98 -32.79
CA ASN A 491 -1.74 -12.46 -33.60
C ASN A 491 -1.57 -13.98 -33.46
N GLU A 492 -0.69 -14.56 -34.25
CA GLU A 492 -0.44 -16.01 -34.28
C GLU A 492 0.65 -16.44 -33.27
N ARG A 493 1.18 -15.55 -32.41
CA ARG A 493 2.26 -15.88 -31.45
C ARG A 493 1.68 -16.42 -30.14
N SER A 494 1.02 -17.57 -30.21
CA SER A 494 0.43 -18.23 -29.04
C SER A 494 0.72 -19.72 -28.96
N SER A 495 0.57 -20.26 -27.76
CA SER A 495 0.53 -21.69 -27.42
C SER A 495 -0.62 -22.48 -28.08
N VAL A 496 -1.61 -21.79 -28.64
CA VAL A 496 -2.74 -22.38 -29.38
C VAL A 496 -2.44 -22.41 -30.88
N HIS A 497 -1.88 -21.33 -31.42
CA HIS A 497 -1.56 -21.18 -32.83
C HIS A 497 -0.23 -21.82 -33.21
N LEU A 498 0.70 -21.94 -32.26
CA LEU A 498 2.01 -22.57 -32.41
C LEU A 498 2.26 -23.61 -31.30
N GLY A 499 3.29 -24.43 -31.47
CA GLY A 499 3.77 -25.37 -30.44
C GLY A 499 2.67 -26.33 -29.91
N PRO A 500 2.33 -26.29 -28.62
CA PRO A 500 1.52 -27.33 -27.94
C PRO A 500 0.03 -27.41 -28.33
N LYS A 501 -0.50 -26.44 -29.10
CA LYS A 501 -1.92 -26.38 -29.53
C LYS A 501 -2.92 -26.43 -28.37
N ARG A 502 -2.61 -25.74 -27.28
CA ARG A 502 -3.38 -25.76 -26.03
C ARG A 502 -3.44 -24.39 -25.38
N ASP A 503 -4.63 -24.01 -24.94
CA ASP A 503 -4.82 -22.87 -24.04
C ASP A 503 -4.49 -23.30 -22.61
N PHE A 504 -3.53 -22.63 -21.97
CA PHE A 504 -3.13 -22.90 -20.59
C PHE A 504 -3.80 -21.95 -19.60
N VAL A 505 -4.12 -20.72 -20.02
CA VAL A 505 -4.79 -19.74 -19.17
C VAL A 505 -6.23 -20.20 -18.89
N ASP A 506 -7.01 -20.59 -19.91
CA ASP A 506 -8.35 -21.12 -19.67
C ASP A 506 -8.31 -22.43 -18.88
N ALA A 507 -7.38 -23.34 -19.21
CA ALA A 507 -7.26 -24.61 -18.49
C ALA A 507 -7.02 -24.41 -16.98
N LEU A 508 -6.18 -23.44 -16.59
CA LEU A 508 -5.97 -23.08 -15.19
C LEU A 508 -7.15 -22.29 -14.60
N MET A 509 -7.63 -21.27 -15.31
CA MET A 509 -8.71 -20.39 -14.83
C MET A 509 -10.06 -21.10 -14.73
N THR A 510 -10.26 -22.20 -15.47
CA THR A 510 -11.41 -23.08 -15.39
C THR A 510 -11.23 -24.18 -14.34
N ALA A 511 -10.06 -24.82 -14.23
CA ALA A 511 -9.78 -25.75 -13.12
C ALA A 511 -9.88 -25.05 -11.74
N ALA A 512 -9.50 -23.77 -11.65
CA ALA A 512 -9.60 -22.95 -10.44
C ALA A 512 -11.04 -22.57 -10.05
N LYS A 513 -12.07 -22.94 -10.83
CA LYS A 513 -13.49 -22.76 -10.49
C LYS A 513 -14.06 -23.95 -9.70
N GLU A 514 -13.33 -25.06 -9.59
CA GLU A 514 -13.78 -26.25 -8.86
C GLU A 514 -13.98 -25.96 -7.35
N PRO A 515 -14.98 -26.58 -6.67
CA PRO A 515 -15.32 -26.27 -5.28
C PRO A 515 -14.17 -26.39 -4.27
N ALA A 516 -13.19 -27.27 -4.54
CA ALA A 516 -11.98 -27.42 -3.71
C ALA A 516 -11.13 -26.13 -3.64
N TYR A 517 -11.24 -25.26 -4.65
CA TYR A 517 -10.47 -24.04 -4.81
C TYR A 517 -11.31 -22.77 -4.66
N ALA A 518 -12.57 -22.87 -4.23
CA ALA A 518 -13.50 -21.73 -4.10
C ALA A 518 -13.04 -20.63 -3.12
N HIS A 519 -12.00 -20.90 -2.32
CA HIS A 519 -11.33 -19.94 -1.45
C HIS A 519 -10.18 -19.16 -2.12
N LEU A 520 -9.79 -19.52 -3.35
CA LEU A 520 -8.71 -18.90 -4.11
C LEU A 520 -9.25 -17.80 -5.04
N LYS A 521 -8.62 -16.63 -4.97
CA LYS A 521 -8.79 -15.54 -5.93
C LYS A 521 -7.80 -15.71 -7.08
N ARG A 522 -8.23 -15.44 -8.32
CA ARG A 522 -7.55 -15.90 -9.53
C ARG A 522 -6.99 -14.70 -10.30
N GLY A 523 -5.70 -14.46 -10.18
CA GLY A 523 -4.99 -13.37 -10.84
C GLY A 523 -4.29 -13.79 -12.12
N LEU A 524 -4.11 -12.84 -13.04
CA LEU A 524 -3.39 -13.01 -14.30
C LEU A 524 -2.30 -11.95 -14.42
N TYR A 525 -1.09 -12.38 -14.76
CA TYR A 525 0.03 -11.49 -15.07
C TYR A 525 0.10 -11.19 -16.57
N PHE A 526 0.44 -9.96 -16.93
CA PHE A 526 0.56 -9.49 -18.30
C PHE A 526 1.74 -8.52 -18.48
N SER A 527 2.77 -8.96 -19.21
CA SER A 527 3.84 -8.06 -19.68
C SER A 527 3.27 -7.01 -20.64
N LEU A 528 3.38 -5.73 -20.28
CA LEU A 528 3.01 -4.63 -21.18
C LEU A 528 4.03 -4.46 -22.32
N PRO A 529 5.36 -4.55 -22.09
CA PRO A 529 6.34 -4.64 -23.16
C PRO A 529 6.36 -6.00 -23.87
N GLU A 530 7.00 -6.01 -25.05
CA GLU A 530 7.25 -7.23 -25.81
C GLU A 530 8.61 -7.13 -26.54
N TRP A 531 9.59 -7.91 -26.09
CA TRP A 531 10.94 -7.93 -26.65
C TRP A 531 10.92 -8.29 -28.12
N PHE A 532 11.66 -7.51 -28.90
CA PHE A 532 11.91 -7.72 -30.32
C PHE A 532 10.67 -7.73 -31.23
N HIS A 533 9.45 -7.49 -30.74
CA HIS A 533 8.29 -7.36 -31.61
C HIS A 533 8.51 -6.21 -32.61
N PRO A 534 8.32 -6.39 -33.94
CA PRO A 534 8.74 -5.42 -34.96
C PRO A 534 8.20 -4.00 -34.76
N GLU A 535 6.97 -3.87 -34.27
CA GLU A 535 6.30 -2.59 -34.02
C GLU A 535 6.37 -2.14 -32.53
N TYR A 536 7.12 -2.84 -31.66
CA TYR A 536 7.38 -2.37 -30.29
C TYR A 536 8.66 -1.53 -30.28
N ASN A 537 8.55 -0.32 -29.74
CA ASN A 537 9.62 0.69 -29.76
C ASN A 537 9.58 1.55 -28.50
N ASP A 538 10.22 1.08 -27.43
CA ASP A 538 10.35 1.83 -26.17
C ASP A 538 11.78 2.33 -25.99
N GLU A 539 12.00 3.60 -26.38
CA GLU A 539 13.29 4.29 -26.24
C GLU A 539 13.70 4.52 -24.78
N SER A 540 12.78 4.44 -23.82
CA SER A 540 13.10 4.58 -22.39
C SER A 540 13.67 3.29 -21.79
N LEU A 541 13.24 2.14 -22.31
CA LEU A 541 13.76 0.81 -21.94
C LEU A 541 14.91 0.34 -22.84
N GLY A 542 15.08 0.95 -24.02
CA GLY A 542 15.96 0.46 -25.08
C GLY A 542 15.45 -0.83 -25.74
N TRP A 543 14.12 -1.06 -25.71
CA TRP A 543 13.49 -2.31 -26.13
C TRP A 543 12.79 -2.12 -27.49
N HIS A 544 13.36 -2.75 -28.52
CA HIS A 544 13.01 -2.54 -29.93
C HIS A 544 13.04 -3.84 -30.74
N GLY A 545 12.16 -3.99 -31.73
CA GLY A 545 12.25 -5.03 -32.76
C GLY A 545 12.97 -4.60 -34.05
N PRO A 546 13.10 -5.49 -35.05
CA PRO A 546 12.85 -6.94 -35.03
C PRO A 546 14.03 -7.74 -34.39
N PRO A 547 13.88 -9.06 -34.09
CA PRO A 547 14.94 -9.85 -33.48
C PRO A 547 16.11 -10.09 -34.45
N LYS A 548 17.30 -10.32 -33.89
CA LYS A 548 18.53 -10.61 -34.65
C LYS A 548 19.22 -11.84 -34.09
N ASN A 549 19.90 -12.60 -34.95
CA ASN A 549 20.75 -13.69 -34.51
C ASN A 549 21.99 -13.10 -33.80
N PRO A 550 22.29 -13.51 -32.56
CA PRO A 550 23.31 -12.84 -31.73
C PRO A 550 24.75 -13.12 -32.17
N TYR A 551 24.96 -14.01 -33.16
CA TYR A 551 26.27 -14.38 -33.69
C TYR A 551 26.50 -13.83 -35.10
N THR A 552 25.49 -13.88 -35.98
CA THR A 552 25.59 -13.38 -37.38
C THR A 552 25.10 -11.93 -37.55
N GLY A 553 24.35 -11.39 -36.58
CA GLY A 553 23.74 -10.05 -36.66
C GLY A 553 22.56 -9.94 -37.64
N GLN A 554 22.18 -11.02 -38.31
CA GLN A 554 21.10 -11.05 -39.29
C GLN A 554 19.72 -10.97 -38.60
N THR A 555 18.79 -10.21 -39.17
CA THR A 555 17.39 -10.16 -38.73
C THR A 555 16.71 -11.52 -38.91
N ILE A 556 16.00 -11.98 -37.87
CA ILE A 556 15.22 -13.22 -37.85
C ILE A 556 13.72 -12.85 -37.99
N PRO A 557 12.86 -13.69 -38.61
CA PRO A 557 11.41 -13.53 -38.49
C PRO A 557 10.93 -13.58 -37.04
N TYR A 558 9.99 -12.71 -36.67
CA TYR A 558 9.26 -12.80 -35.39
C TYR A 558 8.12 -13.80 -35.55
N THR A 559 8.23 -15.00 -35.00
CA THR A 559 7.26 -16.09 -35.30
C THR A 559 5.90 -15.76 -34.69
N GLY A 560 4.86 -15.84 -35.53
CA GLY A 560 3.49 -15.48 -35.18
C GLY A 560 3.10 -14.02 -35.49
N TYR A 561 4.01 -13.21 -36.04
CA TYR A 561 3.69 -11.85 -36.52
C TYR A 561 2.75 -11.90 -37.75
N ASN A 562 1.66 -11.12 -37.72
CA ASN A 562 0.70 -11.02 -38.82
C ASN A 562 0.49 -9.54 -39.22
N PRO A 563 1.24 -9.01 -40.20
CA PRO A 563 1.13 -7.61 -40.61
C PRO A 563 -0.20 -7.32 -41.34
N PRO A 564 -0.68 -6.06 -41.36
CA PRO A 564 0.03 -4.84 -40.99
C PRO A 564 -0.41 -4.27 -39.62
N ILE A 565 0.22 -4.75 -38.54
CA ILE A 565 0.26 -3.99 -37.28
C ILE A 565 1.14 -2.75 -37.50
N LYS A 566 0.78 -1.63 -36.86
CA LYS A 566 1.52 -0.34 -36.87
C LYS A 566 1.44 0.42 -35.56
N ASP A 567 0.54 0.01 -34.67
CA ASP A 567 0.36 0.59 -33.34
C ASP A 567 0.25 -0.59 -32.37
N PHE A 568 1.40 -1.03 -31.85
CA PHE A 568 1.46 -2.17 -30.92
C PHE A 568 0.54 -1.98 -29.72
N ILE A 569 0.36 -0.74 -29.24
CA ILE A 569 -0.40 -0.44 -28.04
C ILE A 569 -1.89 -0.67 -28.26
N ASN A 570 -2.46 -0.01 -29.28
CA ASN A 570 -3.91 -0.05 -29.50
C ASN A 570 -4.35 -1.22 -30.40
N GLN A 571 -3.42 -1.89 -31.10
CA GLN A 571 -3.72 -3.06 -31.94
C GLN A 571 -3.29 -4.38 -31.32
N ILE A 572 -2.36 -4.41 -30.34
CA ILE A 572 -1.98 -5.64 -29.62
C ILE A 572 -2.22 -5.52 -28.11
N GLN A 573 -1.51 -4.62 -27.42
CA GLN A 573 -1.44 -4.60 -25.96
C GLN A 573 -2.81 -4.43 -25.29
N VAL A 574 -3.59 -3.42 -25.71
CA VAL A 574 -4.94 -3.17 -25.16
C VAL A 574 -5.95 -4.27 -25.56
N PRO A 575 -6.04 -4.71 -26.83
CA PRO A 575 -6.85 -5.87 -27.20
C PRO A 575 -6.54 -7.15 -26.42
N GLN A 576 -5.26 -7.50 -26.23
CA GLN A 576 -4.87 -8.71 -25.48
C GLN A 576 -5.24 -8.63 -24.00
N ALA A 577 -5.06 -7.47 -23.34
CA ALA A 577 -5.54 -7.27 -21.98
C ALA A 577 -7.06 -7.44 -21.90
N MET A 578 -7.80 -6.85 -22.85
CA MET A 578 -9.25 -6.97 -22.93
C MET A 578 -9.74 -8.39 -23.22
N GLU A 579 -9.02 -9.20 -24.00
CA GLU A 579 -9.32 -10.63 -24.17
C GLU A 579 -9.27 -11.36 -22.82
N LEU A 580 -8.12 -11.28 -22.12
CA LEU A 580 -7.90 -11.95 -20.85
C LEU A 580 -8.93 -11.55 -19.78
N ILE A 581 -9.23 -10.24 -19.69
CA ILE A 581 -10.20 -9.68 -18.77
C ILE A 581 -11.62 -10.20 -19.04
N ASN A 582 -12.05 -10.20 -20.31
CA ASN A 582 -13.41 -10.60 -20.68
C ASN A 582 -13.63 -12.13 -20.70
N GLN A 583 -12.61 -12.91 -21.05
CA GLN A 583 -12.71 -14.37 -21.17
C GLN A 583 -12.60 -15.09 -19.82
N HIS A 584 -11.63 -14.70 -18.97
CA HIS A 584 -11.29 -15.47 -17.76
C HIS A 584 -11.79 -14.85 -16.45
N GLU A 585 -12.24 -13.59 -16.48
CA GLU A 585 -12.71 -12.85 -15.30
C GLU A 585 -11.71 -12.90 -14.12
N PRO A 586 -10.50 -12.32 -14.27
CA PRO A 586 -9.50 -12.28 -13.21
C PRO A 586 -9.96 -11.44 -12.02
N ASP A 587 -9.50 -11.82 -10.82
CA ASP A 587 -9.65 -11.08 -9.57
C ASP A 587 -8.50 -10.06 -9.38
N ILE A 588 -7.33 -10.31 -10.00
CA ILE A 588 -6.19 -9.38 -10.08
C ILE A 588 -5.67 -9.35 -11.52
N PHE A 589 -5.41 -8.16 -12.07
CA PHE A 589 -4.66 -8.00 -13.32
C PHE A 589 -3.29 -7.37 -12.99
N TRP A 590 -2.24 -8.18 -13.05
CA TRP A 590 -0.89 -7.87 -12.58
C TRP A 590 -0.02 -7.49 -13.80
N CYS A 591 0.07 -6.21 -14.09
CA CYS A 591 0.91 -5.69 -15.17
C CYS A 591 2.41 -5.81 -14.82
N ASP A 592 3.30 -5.68 -15.79
CA ASP A 592 4.74 -5.55 -15.49
C ASP A 592 5.49 -4.59 -16.41
N ILE A 593 6.60 -4.04 -15.88
CA ILE A 593 7.51 -3.03 -16.43
C ILE A 593 6.85 -1.67 -16.77
N GLY A 594 5.55 -1.64 -17.08
CA GLY A 594 4.84 -0.45 -17.53
C GLY A 594 5.13 -0.14 -18.99
N GLY A 595 6.28 0.48 -19.25
CA GLY A 595 6.72 0.94 -20.57
C GLY A 595 5.69 1.83 -21.29
N ILE A 596 5.82 1.95 -22.62
CA ILE A 596 4.77 2.48 -23.47
C ILE A 596 3.48 1.65 -23.32
N ASN A 597 2.38 2.33 -23.02
CA ASN A 597 1.10 1.71 -22.70
C ASN A 597 -0.09 2.63 -23.01
N ASN A 598 -1.29 2.06 -23.01
CA ASN A 598 -2.55 2.81 -22.95
C ASN A 598 -3.51 2.17 -21.94
N SER A 599 -3.01 1.91 -20.72
CA SER A 599 -3.68 1.03 -19.76
C SER A 599 -5.04 1.53 -19.25
N SER A 600 -5.30 2.83 -19.33
CA SER A 600 -6.56 3.43 -18.89
C SER A 600 -7.78 2.90 -19.66
N GLU A 601 -7.60 2.56 -20.95
CA GLU A 601 -8.69 2.08 -21.82
C GLU A 601 -9.12 0.63 -21.53
N TRP A 602 -8.29 -0.19 -20.87
CA TRP A 602 -8.73 -1.49 -20.35
C TRP A 602 -9.05 -1.46 -18.85
N GLN A 603 -8.41 -0.59 -18.05
CA GLN A 603 -8.73 -0.42 -16.62
C GLN A 603 -10.17 0.05 -16.40
N SER A 604 -10.62 1.07 -17.14
CA SER A 604 -11.99 1.60 -17.09
C SER A 604 -13.07 0.52 -17.27
N PRO A 605 -13.11 -0.23 -18.39
CA PRO A 605 -14.09 -1.31 -18.56
C PRO A 605 -13.85 -2.50 -17.62
N PHE A 606 -12.61 -2.79 -17.19
CA PHE A 606 -12.36 -3.84 -16.20
C PHE A 606 -13.08 -3.58 -14.88
N PHE A 607 -12.87 -2.39 -14.29
CA PHE A 607 -13.50 -2.02 -13.01
C PHE A 607 -15.02 -1.95 -13.13
N ASN A 608 -15.55 -1.30 -14.17
CA ASN A 608 -17.00 -1.17 -14.39
C ASN A 608 -17.68 -2.53 -14.64
N ASN A 609 -17.07 -3.41 -15.44
CA ASN A 609 -17.61 -4.75 -15.71
C ASN A 609 -17.55 -5.64 -14.48
N ALA A 610 -16.48 -5.57 -13.68
CA ALA A 610 -16.37 -6.32 -12.43
C ALA A 610 -17.43 -5.85 -11.42
N ALA A 611 -17.61 -4.54 -11.25
CA ALA A 611 -18.63 -3.97 -10.37
C ALA A 611 -20.05 -4.37 -10.79
N SER A 612 -20.38 -4.37 -12.08
CA SER A 612 -21.69 -4.84 -12.57
C SER A 612 -21.96 -6.32 -12.28
N ARG A 613 -20.90 -7.14 -12.16
CA ARG A 613 -20.93 -8.55 -11.74
C ARG A 613 -20.77 -8.74 -10.21
N LYS A 614 -20.81 -7.64 -9.44
CA LYS A 614 -20.58 -7.58 -7.97
C LYS A 614 -19.20 -8.06 -7.50
N ARG A 615 -18.22 -8.11 -8.40
CA ARG A 615 -16.83 -8.53 -8.11
C ARG A 615 -15.96 -7.30 -7.87
N GLN A 616 -15.26 -7.28 -6.73
CA GLN A 616 -14.21 -6.30 -6.45
C GLN A 616 -12.88 -6.90 -6.93
N VAL A 617 -12.21 -6.22 -7.87
CA VAL A 617 -10.97 -6.67 -8.54
C VAL A 617 -9.79 -5.79 -8.14
N SER A 618 -8.58 -6.02 -8.67
CA SER A 618 -7.44 -5.13 -8.40
C SER A 618 -6.36 -5.10 -9.49
N VAL A 619 -5.53 -4.05 -9.48
CA VAL A 619 -4.35 -3.83 -10.36
C VAL A 619 -3.11 -3.38 -9.58
N ASN A 620 -1.92 -3.83 -10.01
CA ASN A 620 -0.64 -3.45 -9.39
C ASN A 620 -0.05 -2.15 -9.98
N ASP A 621 1.01 -1.61 -9.37
CA ASP A 621 1.64 -0.33 -9.75
C ASP A 621 2.45 -0.33 -11.05
N ARG A 622 2.68 -1.50 -11.65
CA ARG A 622 3.45 -1.64 -12.89
C ARG A 622 2.62 -1.52 -14.17
N CYS A 623 1.38 -1.00 -14.10
CA CYS A 623 0.52 -0.79 -15.28
C CYS A 623 0.87 0.43 -16.15
N GLY A 624 1.99 1.12 -15.89
CA GLY A 624 2.60 2.12 -16.78
C GLY A 624 1.89 3.49 -16.88
N ASN A 625 0.58 3.58 -16.66
CA ASN A 625 -0.17 4.85 -16.66
C ASN A 625 -0.08 5.63 -15.33
N GLY A 626 0.63 5.08 -14.34
CA GLY A 626 0.70 5.65 -12.99
C GLY A 626 -0.63 5.60 -12.25
N ILE A 627 -1.40 4.52 -12.43
CA ILE A 627 -2.68 4.23 -11.77
C ILE A 627 -2.73 2.74 -11.41
N SER A 628 -3.05 2.46 -10.15
CA SER A 628 -2.99 1.12 -9.56
C SER A 628 -3.66 1.11 -8.19
N ASP A 629 -3.80 -0.04 -7.53
CA ASP A 629 -4.37 -0.16 -6.18
C ASP A 629 -3.35 -0.42 -5.07
N PHE A 630 -2.29 -1.17 -5.40
CA PHE A 630 -1.24 -1.55 -4.46
C PHE A 630 0.16 -1.33 -5.06
N THR A 631 1.15 -1.15 -4.17
CA THR A 631 2.57 -1.03 -4.55
C THR A 631 3.25 -2.39 -4.59
N THR A 632 4.15 -2.63 -5.54
CA THR A 632 4.95 -3.87 -5.59
C THR A 632 6.38 -3.64 -5.10
N VAL A 633 6.92 -4.62 -4.36
CA VAL A 633 8.31 -4.63 -3.88
C VAL A 633 8.92 -5.98 -4.24
N GLU A 634 10.01 -5.99 -5.00
CA GLU A 634 10.59 -7.22 -5.57
C GLU A 634 11.98 -7.51 -4.97
N TYR A 635 12.15 -8.69 -4.36
CA TYR A 635 13.32 -9.18 -3.61
C TYR A 635 13.91 -8.29 -2.48
N LYS A 636 13.64 -6.99 -2.48
CA LYS A 636 14.22 -6.01 -1.55
C LYS A 636 13.45 -6.03 -0.23
N PRO A 637 14.09 -6.34 0.92
CA PRO A 637 13.40 -6.38 2.21
C PRO A 637 12.92 -4.98 2.60
N ASN A 638 11.64 -4.83 2.86
CA ASN A 638 11.06 -3.53 3.21
C ASN A 638 11.29 -3.24 4.70
N SER A 639 12.16 -2.30 5.03
CA SER A 639 12.37 -1.84 6.42
C SER A 639 11.12 -1.17 7.02
N ASN A 640 10.19 -0.73 6.17
CA ASN A 640 9.10 0.17 6.55
C ASN A 640 7.74 -0.57 6.50
N ALA A 641 6.76 -0.12 7.28
CA ALA A 641 5.35 -0.36 6.96
C ALA A 641 4.83 0.82 6.10
N PRO A 642 4.53 0.62 4.80
CA PRO A 642 4.16 1.70 3.89
C PRO A 642 2.91 2.49 4.27
N SER A 643 2.82 3.67 3.65
CA SER A 643 1.69 4.60 3.67
C SER A 643 0.45 4.08 2.92
N ARG A 644 0.68 3.22 1.91
CA ARG A 644 -0.29 2.59 0.99
C ARG A 644 -0.42 1.07 1.27
N PHE A 645 -1.35 0.38 0.62
CA PHE A 645 -1.32 -1.08 0.55
C PHE A 645 -0.25 -1.55 -0.46
N TRP A 646 0.34 -2.72 -0.22
CA TRP A 646 1.52 -3.20 -0.94
C TRP A 646 1.64 -4.72 -0.92
N GLU A 647 2.42 -5.23 -1.88
CA GLU A 647 2.71 -6.65 -2.09
C GLU A 647 4.22 -6.85 -2.30
N ALA A 648 4.82 -7.74 -1.52
CA ALA A 648 6.17 -8.23 -1.74
C ALA A 648 6.13 -9.42 -2.73
N THR A 649 7.10 -9.53 -3.64
CA THR A 649 7.19 -10.62 -4.62
C THR A 649 8.63 -11.11 -4.79
N ARG A 650 8.80 -12.43 -4.94
CA ARG A 650 10.10 -13.13 -5.09
C ARG A 650 9.92 -14.59 -5.48
N GLY A 651 10.96 -15.20 -6.04
CA GLY A 651 11.05 -16.66 -6.21
C GLY A 651 11.40 -17.44 -4.95
N ILE A 652 10.94 -18.70 -4.88
CA ILE A 652 11.53 -19.73 -3.99
C ILE A 652 12.93 -20.11 -4.49
N ASP A 653 13.15 -20.09 -5.81
CA ASP A 653 14.48 -19.83 -6.35
C ASP A 653 14.82 -18.36 -6.02
N PRO A 654 15.85 -18.07 -5.20
CA PRO A 654 16.19 -16.68 -4.86
C PRO A 654 16.85 -15.94 -6.04
N TYR A 655 16.98 -16.56 -7.22
CA TYR A 655 17.70 -16.02 -8.37
C TYR A 655 16.90 -16.02 -9.69
N SER A 656 15.61 -16.41 -9.69
CA SER A 656 14.78 -16.46 -10.91
C SER A 656 13.29 -16.59 -10.55
N PHE A 657 12.39 -16.12 -11.42
CA PHE A 657 10.98 -16.52 -11.34
C PHE A 657 10.68 -17.80 -12.15
N GLY A 658 11.20 -17.93 -13.36
CA GLY A 658 11.13 -19.16 -14.16
C GLY A 658 11.99 -20.29 -13.59
N TYR A 659 11.78 -21.51 -14.08
CA TYR A 659 12.59 -22.66 -13.68
C TYR A 659 14.02 -22.57 -14.23
N ASN A 660 15.00 -22.34 -13.35
CA ASN A 660 16.42 -22.41 -13.68
C ASN A 660 17.02 -23.78 -13.29
N LYS A 661 17.37 -24.61 -14.28
CA LYS A 661 18.02 -25.92 -14.06
C LYS A 661 19.48 -25.82 -13.61
N ALA A 662 20.07 -24.62 -13.56
CA ALA A 662 21.39 -24.37 -13.01
C ALA A 662 21.37 -24.19 -11.48
N THR A 663 20.23 -23.77 -10.91
CA THR A 663 20.03 -23.67 -9.46
C THR A 663 20.00 -25.08 -8.85
N LYS A 664 20.87 -25.35 -7.88
CA LYS A 664 20.94 -26.67 -7.23
C LYS A 664 19.88 -26.81 -6.13
N PRO A 665 19.48 -28.04 -5.76
CA PRO A 665 18.49 -28.29 -4.70
C PRO A 665 18.78 -27.64 -3.34
N ASP A 666 20.05 -27.44 -3.01
CA ASP A 666 20.55 -26.81 -1.78
C ASP A 666 20.59 -25.26 -1.83
N GLN A 667 20.25 -24.65 -2.98
CA GLN A 667 20.26 -23.21 -3.20
C GLN A 667 18.86 -22.56 -3.19
N TYR A 668 17.79 -23.36 -3.19
CA TYR A 668 16.42 -22.84 -3.06
C TYR A 668 16.13 -22.39 -1.62
N ALA A 669 15.26 -21.39 -1.46
CA ALA A 669 14.84 -20.92 -0.16
C ALA A 669 14.00 -21.98 0.59
N GLY A 670 14.42 -22.31 1.81
CA GLY A 670 13.65 -23.15 2.74
C GLY A 670 12.47 -22.42 3.38
N ALA A 671 11.58 -23.15 4.06
CA ALA A 671 10.40 -22.57 4.70
C ALA A 671 10.72 -21.50 5.77
N GLN A 672 11.79 -21.66 6.57
CA GLN A 672 12.12 -20.72 7.65
C GLN A 672 12.27 -19.25 7.18
N PRO A 673 13.19 -18.89 6.25
CA PRO A 673 13.32 -17.50 5.81
C PRO A 673 12.05 -16.96 5.15
N LEU A 674 11.30 -17.79 4.40
CA LEU A 674 10.07 -17.37 3.75
C LEU A 674 8.90 -17.16 4.72
N LEU A 675 8.86 -17.90 5.84
CA LEU A 675 7.91 -17.65 6.93
C LEU A 675 8.28 -16.40 7.72
N GLN A 676 9.57 -16.15 7.96
CA GLN A 676 10.03 -14.89 8.53
C GLN A 676 9.66 -13.69 7.63
N GLU A 677 9.84 -13.83 6.32
CA GLU A 677 9.48 -12.82 5.31
C GLU A 677 7.95 -12.59 5.25
N LEU A 678 7.15 -13.66 5.19
CA LEU A 678 5.68 -13.60 5.22
C LEU A 678 5.17 -12.85 6.46
N VAL A 679 5.67 -13.18 7.65
CA VAL A 679 5.22 -12.58 8.91
C VAL A 679 5.68 -11.11 9.02
N ASP A 680 6.88 -10.78 8.58
CA ASP A 680 7.37 -9.40 8.50
C ASP A 680 6.47 -8.55 7.59
N VAL A 681 6.22 -8.99 6.36
CA VAL A 681 5.37 -8.32 5.36
C VAL A 681 3.92 -8.15 5.87
N VAL A 682 3.32 -9.19 6.45
CA VAL A 682 1.94 -9.16 6.94
C VAL A 682 1.78 -8.23 8.14
N SER A 683 2.73 -8.22 9.07
CA SER A 683 2.72 -7.29 10.21
C SER A 683 2.86 -5.82 9.77
N LYS A 684 3.64 -5.57 8.70
CA LYS A 684 3.77 -4.28 8.00
C LYS A 684 2.57 -3.97 7.09
N GLY A 685 1.53 -4.80 7.11
CA GLY A 685 0.24 -4.57 6.47
C GLY A 685 0.21 -4.74 4.95
N GLY A 686 1.13 -5.55 4.39
CA GLY A 686 1.14 -5.97 2.99
C GLY A 686 0.84 -7.47 2.82
N ASN A 687 0.97 -7.95 1.59
CA ASN A 687 0.91 -9.37 1.24
C ASN A 687 2.24 -9.89 0.68
N LEU A 688 2.51 -11.18 0.78
CA LEU A 688 3.60 -11.87 0.06
C LEU A 688 3.01 -12.69 -1.11
N LEU A 689 3.45 -12.39 -2.33
CA LEU A 689 3.21 -13.15 -3.56
C LEU A 689 4.45 -13.99 -3.89
N LEU A 690 4.48 -15.23 -3.39
CA LEU A 690 5.64 -16.11 -3.49
C LEU A 690 5.59 -16.93 -4.78
N ASN A 691 6.65 -16.87 -5.60
CA ASN A 691 6.69 -17.52 -6.90
C ASN A 691 7.30 -18.94 -6.86
N PHE A 692 6.65 -19.88 -7.56
CA PHE A 692 7.31 -21.09 -8.07
C PHE A 692 7.41 -21.07 -9.61
N GLY A 693 8.54 -21.57 -10.13
CA GLY A 693 8.76 -21.79 -11.56
C GLY A 693 8.69 -23.30 -11.88
N PRO A 694 7.67 -23.80 -12.61
CA PRO A 694 7.61 -25.20 -13.02
C PRO A 694 8.56 -25.51 -14.19
N ASP A 695 8.94 -26.78 -14.33
CA ASP A 695 9.63 -27.29 -15.52
C ASP A 695 8.76 -27.17 -16.79
N MET A 696 9.34 -27.39 -17.97
CA MET A 696 8.59 -27.41 -19.24
C MET A 696 7.37 -28.36 -19.24
N ASN A 697 7.34 -29.40 -18.40
CA ASN A 697 6.24 -30.36 -18.31
C ASN A 697 5.18 -29.96 -17.27
N GLY A 698 5.37 -28.86 -16.55
CA GLY A 698 4.51 -28.36 -15.48
C GLY A 698 4.76 -28.99 -14.11
N ASN A 699 5.88 -29.68 -13.89
CA ASN A 699 6.27 -30.19 -12.57
C ASN A 699 6.94 -29.09 -11.75
N VAL A 700 6.56 -28.94 -10.48
CA VAL A 700 7.30 -28.13 -9.51
C VAL A 700 8.38 -29.02 -8.89
N VAL A 701 9.62 -28.53 -8.77
CA VAL A 701 10.74 -29.32 -8.24
C VAL A 701 10.64 -29.53 -6.73
N GLU A 702 11.14 -30.66 -6.23
CA GLU A 702 11.01 -31.10 -4.83
C GLU A 702 11.35 -30.00 -3.79
N PRO A 703 12.43 -29.20 -3.91
CA PRO A 703 12.71 -28.13 -2.95
C PRO A 703 11.59 -27.08 -2.87
N MET A 704 11.00 -26.70 -4.00
CA MET A 704 9.88 -25.75 -4.05
C MET A 704 8.58 -26.37 -3.50
N GLU A 705 8.26 -27.62 -3.88
CA GLU A 705 7.06 -28.30 -3.35
C GLU A 705 7.18 -28.47 -1.82
N LYS A 706 8.32 -28.98 -1.35
CA LYS A 706 8.57 -29.19 0.08
C LYS A 706 8.48 -27.89 0.87
N THR A 707 9.12 -26.82 0.43
CA THR A 707 9.06 -25.51 1.09
C THR A 707 7.62 -25.01 1.20
N LEU A 708 6.81 -25.10 0.14
CA LEU A 708 5.40 -24.68 0.16
C LEU A 708 4.51 -25.54 1.07
N ILE A 709 4.81 -26.83 1.19
CA ILE A 709 4.12 -27.72 2.13
C ILE A 709 4.50 -27.38 3.58
N GLU A 710 5.80 -27.25 3.89
CA GLU A 710 6.25 -26.89 5.25
C GLU A 710 5.72 -25.50 5.69
N MET A 711 5.56 -24.55 4.75
CA MET A 711 4.89 -23.27 5.01
C MET A 711 3.41 -23.45 5.38
N GLY A 712 2.67 -24.27 4.62
CA GLY A 712 1.26 -24.57 4.89
C GLY A 712 1.04 -25.32 6.21
N GLU A 713 1.91 -26.29 6.52
CA GLU A 713 1.93 -27.01 7.79
C GLU A 713 2.20 -26.07 8.98
N TRP A 714 3.08 -25.08 8.83
CA TRP A 714 3.29 -24.06 9.86
C TRP A 714 2.07 -23.17 10.04
N ILE A 715 1.39 -22.75 8.95
CA ILE A 715 0.16 -21.94 9.02
C ILE A 715 -0.96 -22.70 9.76
N ASP A 716 -1.12 -23.99 9.49
CA ASP A 716 -2.09 -24.85 10.19
C ASP A 716 -1.70 -25.05 11.67
N LEU A 717 -0.40 -25.13 12.00
CA LEU A 717 0.12 -25.31 13.36
C LEU A 717 -0.07 -24.06 14.24
N VAL A 718 0.14 -22.85 13.70
CA VAL A 718 -0.07 -21.61 14.48
C VAL A 718 -1.54 -21.18 14.52
N GLY A 719 -2.32 -21.53 13.50
CA GLY A 719 -3.69 -21.11 13.31
C GLY A 719 -3.80 -20.01 12.24
N PRO A 720 -4.54 -20.22 11.14
CA PRO A 720 -4.60 -19.29 10.01
C PRO A 720 -5.07 -17.87 10.39
N GLU A 721 -5.82 -17.71 11.47
CA GLU A 721 -6.35 -16.44 11.95
C GLU A 721 -5.31 -15.46 12.54
N CYS A 722 -4.05 -15.87 12.69
CA CYS A 722 -2.96 -14.96 13.06
C CYS A 722 -2.39 -14.17 11.87
N LEU A 723 -2.67 -14.59 10.64
CA LEU A 723 -2.29 -13.89 9.41
C LEU A 723 -3.52 -13.38 8.64
N PHE A 724 -4.45 -14.27 8.27
CA PHE A 724 -5.58 -13.89 7.42
C PHE A 724 -6.57 -13.03 8.19
N ASN A 725 -7.16 -12.04 7.51
CA ASN A 725 -8.12 -11.07 8.09
C ASN A 725 -7.55 -10.22 9.25
N THR A 726 -6.22 -10.09 9.39
CA THR A 726 -5.59 -9.26 10.43
C THR A 726 -5.16 -7.88 9.94
N THR A 727 -5.02 -6.94 10.86
CA THR A 727 -4.46 -5.59 10.65
C THR A 727 -3.09 -5.43 11.32
N ARG A 728 -2.31 -4.42 10.89
CA ARG A 728 -1.01 -4.07 11.50
C ARG A 728 -1.19 -3.54 12.93
N TYR A 729 -0.25 -3.83 13.83
CA TYR A 729 -0.28 -3.21 15.15
C TYR A 729 0.31 -1.79 15.15
N TRP A 730 -0.53 -0.78 15.33
CA TRP A 730 -0.18 0.61 15.08
C TRP A 730 0.86 1.23 16.05
N VAL A 731 1.06 0.65 17.25
CA VAL A 731 2.04 1.15 18.25
C VAL A 731 3.49 0.79 17.87
N ALA A 732 3.65 -0.29 17.08
CA ALA A 732 4.91 -0.80 16.58
C ALA A 732 4.69 -1.31 15.13
N PRO A 733 4.42 -0.39 14.17
CA PRO A 733 3.89 -0.75 12.86
C PRO A 733 4.90 -1.51 11.99
N SER A 734 6.20 -1.41 12.29
CA SER A 734 7.27 -2.16 11.61
C SER A 734 7.77 -3.37 12.42
N GLY A 735 7.15 -3.64 13.58
CA GLY A 735 7.66 -4.57 14.60
C GLY A 735 8.55 -3.87 15.63
N VAL A 736 9.37 -4.66 16.33
CA VAL A 736 10.51 -4.22 17.15
C VAL A 736 11.64 -5.26 17.07
N GLU A 737 12.83 -4.91 17.57
CA GLU A 737 13.89 -5.89 17.84
C GLU A 737 14.36 -5.72 19.28
N GLN A 738 14.58 -6.84 19.99
CA GLN A 738 15.13 -6.87 21.34
C GLN A 738 16.03 -8.10 21.47
N ASP A 739 17.24 -7.93 22.03
CA ASP A 739 18.17 -9.04 22.28
C ASP A 739 18.47 -9.92 21.04
N LYS A 740 18.45 -9.30 19.84
CA LYS A 740 18.55 -9.91 18.49
C LYS A 740 17.32 -10.72 18.03
N ILE A 741 16.21 -10.63 18.74
CA ILE A 741 14.95 -11.29 18.40
C ILE A 741 14.04 -10.25 17.75
N ARG A 742 13.71 -10.47 16.47
CA ARG A 742 12.79 -9.62 15.73
C ARG A 742 11.36 -10.02 16.10
N LEU A 743 10.64 -9.11 16.76
CA LEU A 743 9.22 -9.28 17.09
C LEU A 743 8.36 -8.59 16.03
N ARG A 744 7.28 -9.26 15.64
CA ARG A 744 6.25 -8.76 14.70
C ARG A 744 4.87 -8.94 15.29
N PHE A 745 3.90 -8.12 14.86
CA PHE A 745 2.60 -8.03 15.50
C PHE A 745 1.45 -7.92 14.50
N THR A 746 0.38 -8.68 14.72
CA THR A 746 -0.88 -8.55 13.98
C THR A 746 -2.06 -8.49 14.95
N VAL A 747 -3.16 -7.89 14.51
CA VAL A 747 -4.38 -7.73 15.32
C VAL A 747 -5.59 -8.21 14.53
N SER A 748 -6.33 -9.15 15.10
CA SER A 748 -7.67 -9.53 14.65
C SER A 748 -8.73 -8.92 15.57
N GLU A 749 -10.01 -9.05 15.20
CA GLU A 749 -11.14 -8.65 16.05
C GLU A 749 -11.11 -9.32 17.44
N ASN A 750 -10.64 -10.58 17.49
CA ASN A 750 -10.71 -11.43 18.68
C ASN A 750 -9.41 -11.44 19.51
N ALA A 751 -8.25 -11.44 18.86
CA ALA A 751 -6.95 -11.63 19.51
C ALA A 751 -5.83 -10.76 18.93
N PHE A 752 -4.85 -10.47 19.78
CA PHE A 752 -3.56 -9.89 19.43
C PHE A 752 -2.55 -11.03 19.23
N TYR A 753 -1.70 -10.93 18.22
CA TYR A 753 -0.66 -11.91 17.95
C TYR A 753 0.72 -11.24 17.97
N MET A 754 1.65 -11.83 18.70
CA MET A 754 3.08 -11.54 18.62
C MET A 754 3.77 -12.73 17.95
N PHE A 755 4.69 -12.45 17.03
CA PHE A 755 5.56 -13.44 16.43
C PHE A 755 7.00 -13.11 16.79
N ALA A 756 7.74 -14.08 17.33
CA ALA A 756 9.20 -14.03 17.35
C ALA A 756 9.70 -14.72 16.09
N LEU A 757 10.36 -13.96 15.20
CA LEU A 757 10.96 -14.50 13.97
C LEU A 757 12.19 -15.38 14.26
N ASP A 758 12.82 -15.13 15.41
CA ASP A 758 14.02 -15.76 15.92
C ASP A 758 13.70 -16.50 17.23
N GLU A 759 14.56 -17.43 17.65
CA GLU A 759 14.27 -18.32 18.80
C GLU A 759 14.11 -17.53 20.12
N PRO A 760 12.96 -17.64 20.82
CA PRO A 760 12.74 -16.93 22.08
C PRO A 760 13.52 -17.58 23.24
N PRO A 761 14.06 -16.80 24.19
CA PRO A 761 14.90 -17.32 25.26
C PRO A 761 14.06 -18.06 26.30
N GLN A 762 14.60 -19.14 26.86
CA GLN A 762 13.98 -19.83 27.99
C GLN A 762 13.98 -18.91 29.23
N GLY A 763 12.84 -18.81 29.93
CA GLY A 763 12.67 -17.98 31.12
C GLY A 763 11.78 -16.76 30.91
N GLU A 764 12.09 -15.65 31.56
CA GLU A 764 11.28 -14.43 31.50
C GLU A 764 11.61 -13.60 30.25
N PHE A 765 10.63 -13.45 29.34
CA PHE A 765 10.74 -12.61 28.15
C PHE A 765 9.75 -11.44 28.23
N THR A 766 10.27 -10.21 28.29
CA THR A 766 9.45 -8.99 28.34
C THR A 766 9.11 -8.51 26.93
N ILE A 767 7.86 -8.13 26.67
CA ILE A 767 7.46 -7.48 25.43
C ILE A 767 7.76 -5.96 25.58
N PRO A 768 8.63 -5.35 24.75
CA PRO A 768 9.14 -3.99 24.99
C PRO A 768 8.20 -2.86 24.53
N ILE A 769 6.92 -3.17 24.35
CA ILE A 769 5.87 -2.23 23.92
C ILE A 769 4.57 -2.48 24.69
N PRO A 770 3.69 -1.47 24.83
CA PRO A 770 2.31 -1.68 25.26
C PRO A 770 1.60 -2.69 24.36
N VAL A 771 0.80 -3.56 24.96
CA VAL A 771 -0.08 -4.54 24.27
C VAL A 771 -1.47 -4.50 24.92
N PRO A 772 -2.54 -5.02 24.27
CA PRO A 772 -3.88 -5.03 24.86
C PRO A 772 -3.92 -5.61 26.28
N LYS A 773 -4.54 -4.89 27.21
CA LYS A 773 -4.61 -5.22 28.64
C LYS A 773 -5.26 -6.59 28.86
N ILE A 774 -4.49 -7.55 29.37
CA ILE A 774 -4.89 -8.95 29.55
C ILE A 774 -5.66 -9.09 30.88
N GLU A 775 -6.95 -8.79 30.90
CA GLU A 775 -7.74 -8.72 32.15
C GLU A 775 -8.18 -10.09 32.70
N SER A 776 -8.23 -11.12 31.85
CA SER A 776 -8.65 -12.50 32.19
C SER A 776 -8.15 -13.52 31.16
N GLY A 777 -7.08 -13.16 30.46
CA GLY A 777 -6.69 -13.73 29.18
C GLY A 777 -5.67 -14.86 29.24
N VAL A 778 -5.77 -15.76 28.25
CA VAL A 778 -4.79 -16.82 28.01
C VAL A 778 -3.79 -16.32 26.97
N ALA A 779 -2.49 -16.34 27.32
CA ALA A 779 -1.43 -16.30 26.34
C ALA A 779 -1.11 -17.74 25.92
N THR A 780 -1.11 -18.04 24.61
CA THR A 780 -0.74 -19.36 24.10
C THR A 780 0.32 -19.28 23.01
N ALA A 781 1.25 -20.22 23.00
CA ALA A 781 2.20 -20.41 21.91
C ALA A 781 1.92 -21.76 21.25
N THR A 782 1.48 -21.78 19.99
CA THR A 782 1.04 -23.00 19.28
C THR A 782 0.11 -23.89 20.13
N GLY A 783 -0.84 -23.27 20.82
CA GLY A 783 -1.81 -23.95 21.71
C GLY A 783 -1.31 -24.33 23.12
N ILE A 784 -0.03 -24.16 23.43
CA ILE A 784 0.53 -24.35 24.78
C ILE A 784 0.28 -23.08 25.60
N GLU A 785 -0.27 -23.20 26.81
CA GLU A 785 -0.45 -22.07 27.72
C GLU A 785 0.90 -21.51 28.21
N VAL A 786 1.08 -20.20 28.10
CA VAL A 786 2.29 -19.47 28.49
C VAL A 786 1.96 -18.62 29.72
N PRO A 787 2.49 -18.95 30.92
CA PRO A 787 2.29 -18.13 32.11
C PRO A 787 2.85 -16.71 31.87
N TRP A 788 2.14 -15.69 32.34
CA TRP A 788 2.52 -14.30 32.13
C TRP A 788 2.26 -13.45 33.38
N LYS A 789 2.92 -12.29 33.43
CA LYS A 789 2.76 -11.26 34.47
C LYS A 789 2.91 -9.86 33.87
N ILE A 790 2.52 -8.83 34.61
CA ILE A 790 2.84 -7.43 34.26
C ILE A 790 3.97 -6.94 35.18
N ASN A 791 4.97 -6.28 34.61
CA ASN A 791 6.10 -5.71 35.36
C ASN A 791 5.77 -4.31 35.93
N SER A 792 6.69 -3.73 36.70
CA SER A 792 6.52 -2.41 37.33
C SER A 792 6.44 -1.23 36.35
N GLN A 793 6.70 -1.43 35.06
CA GLN A 793 6.56 -0.42 34.00
C GLN A 793 5.19 -0.50 33.30
N GLY A 794 4.44 -1.59 33.50
CA GLY A 794 3.18 -1.90 32.81
C GLY A 794 3.33 -2.84 31.60
N LEU A 795 4.52 -3.39 31.36
CA LEU A 795 4.78 -4.30 30.23
C LEU A 795 4.48 -5.76 30.58
N VAL A 796 4.04 -6.53 29.59
CA VAL A 796 3.79 -7.97 29.73
C VAL A 796 5.11 -8.73 29.69
N VAL A 797 5.28 -9.66 30.63
CA VAL A 797 6.39 -10.61 30.70
C VAL A 797 5.84 -12.02 30.59
N LEU A 798 6.31 -12.77 29.59
CA LEU A 798 5.98 -14.16 29.34
C LEU A 798 7.01 -15.08 30.01
N GLN A 799 6.58 -16.24 30.50
CA GLN A 799 7.44 -17.31 31.00
C GLN A 799 7.58 -18.39 29.92
N ILE A 800 8.63 -18.26 29.09
CA ILE A 800 8.92 -19.18 28.00
C ILE A 800 9.51 -20.48 28.56
N SER A 801 8.90 -21.61 28.19
CA SER A 801 9.38 -22.95 28.55
C SER A 801 10.11 -23.61 27.38
N GLU A 802 10.93 -24.61 27.68
CA GLU A 802 11.56 -25.49 26.66
C GLU A 802 10.50 -26.17 25.76
N GLN A 803 9.31 -26.47 26.30
CA GLN A 803 8.19 -27.01 25.53
C GLN A 803 7.65 -26.00 24.51
N VAL A 804 7.61 -24.70 24.85
CA VAL A 804 7.19 -23.62 23.93
C VAL A 804 8.22 -23.41 22.82
N ILE A 805 9.52 -23.47 23.17
CA ILE A 805 10.61 -23.38 22.17
C ILE A 805 10.52 -24.56 21.20
N ASN A 806 10.48 -25.79 21.72
CA ASN A 806 10.44 -27.01 20.90
C ASN A 806 9.13 -27.25 20.13
N ALA A 807 8.08 -26.44 20.35
CA ALA A 807 6.80 -26.57 19.64
C ALA A 807 6.76 -25.87 18.26
N ASN A 808 7.77 -25.06 17.92
CA ASN A 808 7.93 -24.50 16.58
C ASN A 808 9.40 -24.53 16.14
N LYS A 809 9.65 -24.52 14.82
CA LYS A 809 10.98 -24.61 14.21
C LYS A 809 11.29 -23.47 13.23
N HIS A 810 10.40 -22.48 13.09
CA HIS A 810 10.49 -21.45 12.05
C HIS A 810 10.23 -20.04 12.59
N VAL A 811 9.06 -19.83 13.19
CA VAL A 811 8.59 -18.55 13.76
C VAL A 811 7.62 -18.90 14.90
N TRP A 812 7.85 -18.35 16.09
CA TRP A 812 7.05 -18.65 17.28
C TRP A 812 5.91 -17.65 17.43
N MET A 813 4.67 -18.09 17.19
CA MET A 813 3.47 -17.28 17.32
C MET A 813 2.87 -17.41 18.72
N PHE A 814 2.67 -16.25 19.38
CA PHE A 814 2.04 -16.06 20.67
C PHE A 814 0.70 -15.35 20.50
N LYS A 815 -0.40 -16.06 20.75
CA LYS A 815 -1.78 -15.55 20.71
C LYS A 815 -2.18 -15.07 22.09
N ILE A 816 -2.55 -13.80 22.18
CA ILE A 816 -2.99 -13.11 23.41
C ILE A 816 -4.45 -12.71 23.24
N ILE A 817 -5.32 -13.29 24.09
CA ILE A 817 -6.77 -13.05 24.14
C ILE A 817 -7.08 -12.17 25.33
#